data_AF-A0AAV5D987-F1
#
_entry.id   AF-A0AAV5D987-F1
#
_cell.length_a   1.000
_cell.length_b   1.000
_cell.length_c   1.000
_cell.angle_alpha   90.00
_cell.angle_beta   90.00
_cell.angle_gamma   90.00
#
_symmetry.space_group_name_H-M   'P 1'
#
loop_
_entity.id
_entity.type
_entity.pdbx_description
1 polymer ?
#
loop_
_entity_poly.entity_id
_entity_poly.type
_entity_poly.pdbx_seq_one_letter_code
_entity_poly.pdbx_strand_id
1 'polypeptide(L)'
;MEARNSLGVLLLFMLAFLAATTFISLPLTPCSNSMSRAILAATSLDPYLISCGSGDTTQEEAPLSKDNHSHNNRTARRGGPIVTDQLWCSKPADIPQDAPLPPSQCCPPMSASPPINFTFPDITQVRMRRPVHEVGPEYMAKYERVVALMKALAKSDPRSFYQQGHIHCAYCSGAYKQVGLPTLPVQVHFSWLFFPFHRAYLYYFERIARKLLNDPEFTLPFWSWDIPEGMQIPAEFVNKTSPLYDALRDPKHQPPNLADLDFNWKVEKNLTGEQQIQRNMCIMYKQIVSGATLPSLFYGQPYRAGDSPLPGPGTVELAPHANMHAWIGNGRYPNGEDMGAYYAAGRDPIFYIFHGNIDRIWEMWRDIRLAANGNNRSKTVFSDHAWLDSSFLFYDEEARLVRVTVRDMLDTEKLGYKYSKVAMPWATARPPRTPGVNSKRGVLKSVRFPVSLDAAMSVEVMRPDALRSRISKDDDAPEEVLVVEGIEVQDANFVKLDVYVNAVEYHKVRPGGRELAGSFVSLRHPATEDRVKTTMRVALNELLEDLGVKEETSVTVTIIPVTGKVKIGGLKIVHMSDRLLGLEKEKKKKTPCGTHLSATQETHPAAAALPDSARAAWSPEYGQRPLPRIEGPTHAFEYPLCRLSPCPNPPFTPSSSVSPSCSPRLHCRPVLLCATDASSSSPGAHRRPRHRLDVLKLRVKPPSPSCTEPP
;
A
#
# COMPACT_ATOMS: atom_id res chain seq x y z
N MET A 1 8.46 49.55 60.86
CA MET A 1 7.01 49.31 61.18
C MET A 1 6.38 48.33 60.19
N GLU A 2 7.07 47.93 59.12
CA GLU A 2 6.48 47.29 57.94
C GLU A 2 5.92 45.87 58.16
N ALA A 3 6.46 45.08 59.09
CA ALA A 3 6.04 43.69 59.33
C ALA A 3 4.56 43.52 59.70
N ARG A 4 3.84 44.60 60.06
CA ARG A 4 2.39 44.58 60.33
C ARG A 4 1.51 44.79 59.10
N ASN A 5 2.01 45.39 58.02
CA ASN A 5 1.22 45.61 56.80
C ASN A 5 1.15 44.35 55.92
N SER A 6 2.25 43.59 55.82
CA SER A 6 2.32 42.39 54.97
C SER A 6 1.26 41.34 55.33
N LEU A 7 0.98 41.17 56.63
CA LEU A 7 0.00 40.18 57.11
C LEU A 7 -1.45 40.61 56.80
N GLY A 8 -1.76 41.91 56.87
CA GLY A 8 -3.08 42.45 56.55
C GLY A 8 -3.42 42.33 55.06
N VAL A 9 -2.45 42.59 54.17
CA VAL A 9 -2.62 42.40 52.72
C VAL A 9 -2.84 40.92 52.38
N LEU A 10 -2.09 40.01 53.00
CA LEU A 10 -2.25 38.57 52.77
C LEU A 10 -3.64 38.08 53.22
N LEU A 11 -4.15 38.58 54.35
CA LEU A 11 -5.49 38.23 54.84
C LEU A 11 -6.60 38.75 53.91
N LEU A 12 -6.45 39.97 53.38
CA LEU A 12 -7.37 40.55 52.40
C LEU A 12 -7.43 39.75 51.09
N PHE A 13 -6.29 39.29 50.57
CA PHE A 13 -6.27 38.42 49.39
C PHE A 13 -6.92 37.07 49.65
N MET A 14 -6.67 36.44 50.80
CA MET A 14 -7.29 35.15 51.17
C MET A 14 -8.82 35.29 51.37
N LEU A 15 -9.28 36.37 52.00
CA LEU A 15 -10.71 36.66 52.16
C LEU A 15 -11.40 36.97 50.83
N ALA A 16 -10.73 37.66 49.89
CA ALA A 16 -11.26 37.85 48.54
C ALA A 16 -11.40 36.52 47.78
N PHE A 17 -10.44 35.60 47.92
CA PHE A 17 -10.48 34.27 47.29
C PHE A 17 -11.59 33.37 47.88
N LEU A 18 -11.82 33.45 49.20
CA LEU A 18 -12.93 32.77 49.87
C LEU A 18 -14.30 33.37 49.48
N ALA A 19 -14.43 34.69 49.43
CA ALA A 19 -15.68 35.33 49.01
C ALA A 19 -16.05 34.97 47.56
N ALA A 20 -15.06 34.91 46.66
CA ALA A 20 -15.24 34.51 45.26
C ALA A 20 -15.65 33.03 45.07
N THR A 21 -15.47 32.16 46.07
CA THR A 21 -15.82 30.73 46.00
C THR A 21 -17.14 30.38 46.67
N THR A 22 -17.79 31.30 47.38
CA THR A 22 -19.03 31.01 48.15
C THR A 22 -20.35 31.51 47.56
N PHE A 23 -20.36 32.39 46.55
CA PHE A 23 -21.60 32.89 45.93
C PHE A 23 -21.51 33.06 44.41
N ILE A 24 -21.76 31.97 43.68
CA ILE A 24 -22.55 31.91 42.43
C ILE A 24 -22.93 30.43 42.24
N SER A 25 -24.12 30.04 42.71
CA SER A 25 -24.72 28.74 42.42
C SER A 25 -25.68 28.87 41.25
N LEU A 26 -25.14 29.18 40.07
CA LEU A 26 -25.88 29.05 38.82
C LEU A 26 -26.08 27.55 38.52
N PRO A 27 -27.30 27.09 38.17
CA PRO A 27 -27.53 25.72 37.72
C PRO A 27 -27.01 25.56 36.28
N LEU A 28 -25.69 25.46 36.14
CA LEU A 28 -25.03 25.15 34.88
C LEU A 28 -25.36 23.70 34.49
N THR A 29 -26.36 23.53 33.63
CA THR A 29 -26.56 22.27 32.91
C THR A 29 -25.30 21.95 32.09
N PRO A 30 -24.76 20.72 32.11
CA PRO A 30 -23.44 20.41 31.50
C PRO A 30 -23.33 20.54 29.96
N CYS A 31 -24.33 21.12 29.29
CA CYS A 31 -24.57 20.97 27.85
C CYS A 31 -24.69 22.30 27.07
N SER A 32 -24.17 23.43 27.59
CA SER A 32 -24.25 24.73 26.88
C SER A 32 -22.97 25.17 26.15
N ASN A 33 -21.79 24.70 26.58
CA ASN A 33 -20.51 25.36 26.24
C ASN A 33 -19.60 24.50 25.36
N SER A 34 -19.70 24.67 24.04
CA SER A 34 -18.66 24.22 23.11
C SER A 34 -17.42 25.11 23.26
N MET A 35 -16.30 24.56 23.74
CA MET A 35 -15.04 25.33 23.82
C MET A 35 -14.51 25.65 22.42
N SER A 36 -14.10 26.91 22.21
CA SER A 36 -13.63 27.36 20.90
C SER A 36 -12.30 26.69 20.52
N ARG A 37 -12.07 26.48 19.22
CA ARG A 37 -10.83 25.87 18.70
C ARG A 37 -9.56 26.59 19.16
N ALA A 38 -9.64 27.91 19.38
CA ALA A 38 -8.54 28.72 19.91
C ALA A 38 -8.18 28.36 21.36
N ILE A 39 -9.17 28.07 22.23
CA ILE A 39 -8.94 27.66 23.62
C ILE A 39 -8.30 26.27 23.66
N LEU A 40 -8.82 25.32 22.87
CA LEU A 40 -8.25 23.96 22.78
C LEU A 40 -6.80 23.99 22.25
N ALA A 41 -6.53 24.77 21.20
CA ALA A 41 -5.17 24.92 20.66
C ALA A 41 -4.18 25.61 21.62
N ALA A 42 -4.66 26.53 22.48
CA ALA A 42 -3.80 27.26 23.42
C ALA A 42 -3.57 26.54 24.76
N THR A 43 -4.47 25.66 25.20
CA THR A 43 -4.43 25.03 26.53
C THR A 43 -3.82 23.63 26.56
N SER A 44 -3.74 22.95 25.40
CA SER A 44 -3.34 21.53 25.29
C SER A 44 -4.13 20.55 26.17
N LEU A 45 -5.34 20.95 26.59
CA LEU A 45 -6.28 20.09 27.31
C LEU A 45 -6.84 18.99 26.40
N ASP A 46 -7.08 17.81 26.98
CA ASP A 46 -7.75 16.72 26.28
C ASP A 46 -9.24 17.08 26.02
N PRO A 47 -9.70 17.13 24.76
CA PRO A 47 -11.07 17.50 24.45
C PRO A 47 -12.12 16.44 24.86
N TYR A 48 -11.71 15.23 25.29
CA TYR A 48 -12.62 14.11 25.56
C TYR A 48 -13.23 14.06 26.97
N LEU A 49 -13.01 15.08 27.82
CA LEU A 49 -13.60 15.14 29.17
C LEU A 49 -15.13 15.37 29.22
N ILE A 50 -15.79 15.66 28.09
CA ILE A 50 -17.26 15.81 28.03
C ILE A 50 -17.84 15.06 26.83
N SER A 51 -18.45 13.90 27.08
CA SER A 51 -19.35 13.23 26.14
C SER A 51 -20.52 12.61 26.91
N CYS A 52 -21.61 13.38 27.05
CA CYS A 52 -22.83 12.92 27.70
C CYS A 52 -23.68 12.11 26.71
N GLY A 53 -23.59 10.79 26.78
CA GLY A 53 -24.49 9.89 26.05
C GLY A 53 -25.82 9.70 26.78
N SER A 54 -26.91 10.10 26.14
CA SER A 54 -28.27 9.64 26.44
C SER A 54 -29.00 9.38 25.13
N GLY A 55 -29.58 8.20 24.99
CA GLY A 55 -30.53 7.90 23.91
C GLY A 55 -31.94 7.86 24.45
N ASP A 56 -32.90 8.35 23.66
CA ASP A 56 -34.28 7.88 23.74
C ASP A 56 -34.92 7.95 22.34
N THR A 57 -36.02 7.22 22.14
CA THR A 57 -36.63 6.99 20.83
C THR A 57 -37.90 7.80 20.60
N THR A 58 -38.01 8.45 19.42
CA THR A 58 -39.26 8.55 18.65
C THR A 58 -38.94 8.92 17.19
N GLN A 59 -39.79 8.51 16.25
CA GLN A 59 -39.77 8.97 14.86
C GLN A 59 -40.88 10.00 14.63
N GLU A 60 -40.62 11.02 13.80
CA GLU A 60 -41.62 11.56 12.87
C GLU A 60 -40.88 12.28 11.71
N GLU A 61 -41.51 12.34 10.53
CA GLU A 61 -40.92 12.91 9.29
C GLU A 61 -41.76 14.06 8.72
N ALA A 62 -41.14 14.80 7.78
CA ALA A 62 -41.73 15.79 6.85
C ALA A 62 -41.92 17.25 7.37
N PRO A 63 -41.95 18.26 6.48
CA PRO A 63 -41.15 18.40 5.25
C PRO A 63 -40.51 19.80 5.00
N LEU A 64 -39.42 19.80 4.23
CA LEU A 64 -38.95 20.84 3.29
C LEU A 64 -39.25 22.34 3.54
N SER A 65 -38.19 23.12 3.79
CA SER A 65 -38.07 24.50 3.28
C SER A 65 -36.61 24.83 2.91
N LYS A 66 -36.37 25.98 2.29
CA LYS A 66 -35.16 26.32 1.53
C LYS A 66 -34.13 27.18 2.29
N ASP A 67 -32.87 27.03 1.85
CA ASP A 67 -31.82 28.05 1.74
C ASP A 67 -31.66 29.09 2.87
N ASN A 68 -30.78 28.81 3.83
CA ASN A 68 -29.54 29.62 3.97
C ASN A 68 -28.47 29.03 4.90
N HIS A 69 -27.29 29.63 4.85
CA HIS A 69 -26.06 29.31 5.60
C HIS A 69 -26.24 28.74 7.03
N SER A 70 -25.78 27.50 7.24
CA SER A 70 -25.59 26.94 8.58
C SER A 70 -24.32 26.08 8.65
N HIS A 71 -23.41 26.41 9.58
CA HIS A 71 -22.28 25.57 9.97
C HIS A 71 -22.71 24.52 11.00
N ASN A 72 -23.66 23.65 10.65
CA ASN A 72 -24.04 22.45 11.42
C ASN A 72 -24.53 21.34 10.47
N ASN A 73 -24.59 20.09 10.96
CA ASN A 73 -24.95 18.88 10.19
C ASN A 73 -24.09 18.58 8.93
N ARG A 74 -22.78 18.40 9.13
CA ARG A 74 -21.98 17.49 8.28
C ARG A 74 -22.05 16.04 8.79
N THR A 75 -23.23 15.45 8.86
CA THR A 75 -23.37 13.99 9.02
C THR A 75 -22.88 13.31 7.73
N ALA A 76 -21.87 12.44 7.78
CA ALA A 76 -21.45 11.71 6.59
C ALA A 76 -22.60 10.81 6.11
N ARG A 77 -23.07 11.03 4.87
CA ARG A 77 -24.17 10.26 4.28
C ARG A 77 -23.70 8.82 4.09
N ARG A 78 -24.43 7.84 4.65
CA ARG A 78 -24.13 6.40 4.48
C ARG A 78 -24.02 6.06 2.99
N GLY A 79 -22.96 5.36 2.59
CA GLY A 79 -22.60 5.08 1.20
C GLY A 79 -21.89 6.23 0.46
N GLY A 80 -21.60 7.35 1.14
CA GLY A 80 -20.83 8.48 0.62
C GLY A 80 -19.33 8.38 0.90
N PRO A 81 -18.55 9.43 0.57
CA PRO A 81 -17.10 9.45 0.80
C PRO A 81 -16.71 9.40 2.28
N ILE A 82 -15.56 8.78 2.57
CA ILE A 82 -14.91 8.85 3.88
C ILE A 82 -14.35 10.28 4.07
N VAL A 83 -14.81 10.97 5.10
CA VAL A 83 -14.38 12.33 5.45
C VAL A 83 -13.82 12.31 6.86
N THR A 84 -12.63 12.90 7.05
CA THR A 84 -12.03 13.09 8.39
C THR A 84 -12.12 14.53 8.89
N ASP A 85 -12.23 14.71 10.20
CA ASP A 85 -12.07 15.99 10.90
C ASP A 85 -11.30 15.78 12.20
N GLN A 86 -10.50 16.76 12.64
CA GLN A 86 -9.71 16.64 13.88
C GLN A 86 -10.59 16.47 15.12
N LEU A 87 -11.81 17.04 15.13
CA LEU A 87 -12.77 16.88 16.23
C LEU A 87 -13.27 15.43 16.40
N TRP A 88 -12.97 14.55 15.45
CA TRP A 88 -13.31 13.13 15.47
C TRP A 88 -12.07 12.25 15.65
N CYS A 89 -10.92 12.81 16.06
CA CYS A 89 -9.74 12.04 16.44
C CYS A 89 -9.68 11.84 17.96
N SER A 90 -9.89 10.59 18.38
CA SER A 90 -9.96 10.12 19.76
C SER A 90 -8.83 9.16 20.09
N LYS A 91 -8.60 8.88 21.38
CA LYS A 91 -7.68 7.81 21.80
C LYS A 91 -8.15 6.46 21.24
N PRO A 92 -7.29 5.66 20.58
CA PRO A 92 -7.59 4.26 20.26
C PRO A 92 -7.93 3.43 21.50
N ALA A 93 -8.88 2.49 21.36
CA ALA A 93 -9.36 1.68 22.48
C ALA A 93 -8.28 0.71 23.00
N ASP A 94 -7.65 -0.05 22.10
CA ASP A 94 -6.98 -1.31 22.44
C ASP A 94 -5.44 -1.31 22.31
N ILE A 95 -4.77 -0.15 22.25
CA ILE A 95 -3.30 -0.11 22.27
C ILE A 95 -2.81 -0.52 23.68
N PRO A 96 -1.93 -1.54 23.81
CA PRO A 96 -1.40 -1.98 25.10
C PRO A 96 -0.73 -0.85 25.88
N GLN A 97 -1.00 -0.76 27.19
CA GLN A 97 -0.43 0.27 28.07
C GLN A 97 1.10 0.23 28.14
N ASP A 98 1.70 -0.95 27.91
CA ASP A 98 3.13 -1.22 28.05
C ASP A 98 3.97 -0.83 26.82
N ALA A 99 3.35 -0.26 25.78
CA ALA A 99 4.06 0.17 24.57
C ALA A 99 5.06 1.31 24.88
N PRO A 100 6.33 1.21 24.45
CA PRO A 100 7.30 2.29 24.62
C PRO A 100 6.87 3.57 23.85
N LEU A 101 6.95 4.70 24.56
CA LEU A 101 6.34 6.01 24.25
C LEU A 101 4.79 5.99 24.39
N PRO A 102 4.20 6.98 25.09
CA PRO A 102 2.85 6.87 25.65
C PRO A 102 1.78 6.60 24.58
N PRO A 103 1.04 5.48 24.65
CA PRO A 103 0.07 5.06 23.64
C PRO A 103 -1.25 5.85 23.63
N SER A 104 -1.26 7.06 24.21
CA SER A 104 -2.47 7.86 24.44
C SER A 104 -2.76 8.91 23.36
N GLN A 105 -1.77 9.30 22.54
CA GLN A 105 -1.86 10.56 21.78
C GLN A 105 -1.28 10.49 20.36
N CYS A 106 -1.85 9.61 19.52
CA CYS A 106 -1.58 9.63 18.08
C CYS A 106 -2.34 10.73 17.32
N CYS A 107 -3.29 11.42 17.94
CA CYS A 107 -3.98 12.54 17.29
C CYS A 107 -3.03 13.72 17.09
N PRO A 108 -3.02 14.35 15.89
CA PRO A 108 -2.15 15.49 15.62
C PRO A 108 -2.57 16.72 16.43
N PRO A 109 -1.70 17.74 16.57
CA PRO A 109 -2.03 18.99 17.24
C PRO A 109 -3.32 19.63 16.70
N MET A 110 -4.17 20.16 17.57
CA MET A 110 -5.44 20.77 17.17
C MET A 110 -5.20 22.10 16.44
N SER A 111 -5.77 22.24 15.25
CA SER A 111 -5.70 23.49 14.49
C SER A 111 -6.64 24.54 15.08
N ALA A 112 -6.09 25.72 15.39
CA ALA A 112 -6.87 26.88 15.81
C ALA A 112 -7.91 27.31 14.75
N SER A 113 -7.57 27.12 13.46
CA SER A 113 -8.43 27.42 12.31
C SER A 113 -9.13 26.18 11.75
N PRO A 114 -10.25 26.32 11.01
CA PRO A 114 -10.78 25.26 10.15
C PRO A 114 -9.74 24.80 9.11
N PRO A 115 -9.83 23.55 8.59
CA PRO A 115 -8.99 23.11 7.49
C PRO A 115 -9.22 23.96 6.24
N ILE A 116 -8.15 24.38 5.57
CA ILE A 116 -8.24 24.93 4.21
C ILE A 116 -8.37 23.79 3.19
N ASN A 117 -9.01 24.03 2.05
CA ASN A 117 -9.02 23.04 0.96
C ASN A 117 -7.65 23.02 0.25
N PHE A 118 -7.27 21.86 -0.27
CA PHE A 118 -6.10 21.72 -1.12
C PHE A 118 -6.20 22.58 -2.38
N THR A 119 -5.05 23.11 -2.81
CA THR A 119 -4.83 23.74 -4.11
C THR A 119 -3.56 23.16 -4.72
N PHE A 120 -3.56 22.88 -6.02
CA PHE A 120 -2.34 22.47 -6.72
C PHE A 120 -1.25 23.55 -6.59
N PRO A 121 0.03 23.16 -6.47
CA PRO A 121 1.14 24.11 -6.44
C PRO A 121 1.36 24.74 -7.81
N ASP A 122 1.90 25.96 -7.83
CA ASP A 122 2.45 26.56 -9.05
C ASP A 122 3.72 25.78 -9.47
N ILE A 123 3.66 25.10 -10.61
CA ILE A 123 4.74 24.22 -11.09
C ILE A 123 5.55 24.95 -12.15
N THR A 124 6.71 25.47 -11.73
CA THR A 124 7.78 25.93 -12.63
C THR A 124 8.57 24.76 -13.21
N GLN A 125 8.79 23.70 -12.41
CA GLN A 125 9.53 22.50 -12.79
C GLN A 125 8.93 21.26 -12.08
N VAL A 126 8.73 20.18 -12.84
CA VAL A 126 8.37 18.86 -12.29
C VAL A 126 9.65 18.20 -11.78
N ARG A 127 9.73 17.94 -10.47
CA ARG A 127 10.95 17.39 -9.85
C ARG A 127 11.00 15.86 -9.93
N MET A 128 12.21 15.30 -10.00
CA MET A 128 12.42 13.85 -10.14
C MET A 128 12.79 13.20 -8.80
N ARG A 129 11.93 12.31 -8.29
CA ARG A 129 12.29 11.30 -7.29
C ARG A 129 13.17 10.24 -7.96
N ARG A 130 14.23 9.79 -7.28
CA ARG A 130 15.26 8.87 -7.78
C ARG A 130 15.54 7.77 -6.75
N PRO A 131 15.99 6.56 -7.16
CA PRO A 131 16.23 5.48 -6.22
C PRO A 131 17.48 5.75 -5.39
N VAL A 132 17.50 5.29 -4.13
CA VAL A 132 18.61 5.57 -3.19
C VAL A 132 19.98 5.14 -3.75
N HIS A 133 20.05 4.00 -4.44
CA HIS A 133 21.30 3.48 -5.00
C HIS A 133 21.84 4.28 -6.22
N GLU A 134 21.04 5.12 -6.86
CA GLU A 134 21.49 6.04 -7.94
C GLU A 134 21.88 7.42 -7.43
N VAL A 135 21.23 7.93 -6.37
CA VAL A 135 21.45 9.32 -5.92
C VAL A 135 22.74 9.54 -5.14
N GLY A 136 23.28 8.47 -4.55
CA GLY A 136 24.54 8.47 -3.83
C GLY A 136 24.53 9.19 -2.47
N PRO A 137 25.63 9.06 -1.70
CA PRO A 137 25.69 9.51 -0.31
C PRO A 137 25.55 11.04 -0.16
N GLU A 138 26.03 11.83 -1.13
CA GLU A 138 25.90 13.30 -1.09
C GLU A 138 24.44 13.76 -1.15
N TYR A 139 23.58 13.07 -1.92
CA TYR A 139 22.15 13.37 -1.95
C TYR A 139 21.45 12.80 -0.71
N MET A 140 21.84 11.61 -0.25
CA MET A 140 21.30 11.02 0.98
C MET A 140 21.64 11.84 2.22
N ALA A 141 22.76 12.56 2.25
CA ALA A 141 23.07 13.54 3.30
C ALA A 141 22.02 14.68 3.38
N LYS A 142 21.34 15.03 2.28
CA LYS A 142 20.18 15.94 2.33
C LYS A 142 19.01 15.30 3.09
N TYR A 143 18.71 14.02 2.82
CA TYR A 143 17.64 13.31 3.52
C TYR A 143 17.96 13.07 5.01
N GLU A 144 19.23 12.75 5.31
CA GLU A 144 19.75 12.70 6.68
C GLU A 144 19.55 14.04 7.40
N ARG A 145 19.86 15.16 6.73
CA ARG A 145 19.66 16.51 7.24
C ARG A 145 18.17 16.87 7.43
N VAL A 146 17.28 16.44 6.53
CA VAL A 146 15.81 16.56 6.71
C VAL A 146 15.39 15.90 8.01
N VAL A 147 15.75 14.63 8.21
CA VAL A 147 15.33 13.88 9.40
C VAL A 147 15.94 14.45 10.68
N ALA A 148 17.17 14.96 10.65
CA ALA A 148 17.75 15.71 11.76
C ALA A 148 16.92 16.97 12.11
N LEU A 149 16.59 17.79 11.11
CA LEU A 149 15.83 19.03 11.31
C LEU A 149 14.40 18.74 11.81
N MET A 150 13.73 17.74 11.26
CA MET A 150 12.39 17.31 11.71
C MET A 150 12.42 16.71 13.12
N LYS A 151 13.48 16.01 13.52
CA LYS A 151 13.67 15.52 14.91
C LYS A 151 14.06 16.63 15.89
N ALA A 152 14.58 17.76 15.41
CA ALA A 152 14.95 18.94 16.20
C ALA A 152 13.80 19.96 16.40
N LEU A 153 12.72 19.87 15.63
CA LEU A 153 11.49 20.64 15.89
C LEU A 153 10.85 20.24 17.22
N ALA A 154 10.11 21.17 17.83
CA ALA A 154 9.32 20.88 19.03
C ALA A 154 8.33 19.75 18.77
N LYS A 155 8.13 18.83 19.74
CA LYS A 155 7.23 17.67 19.59
C LYS A 155 5.75 18.04 19.38
N SER A 156 5.37 19.28 19.63
CA SER A 156 4.05 19.85 19.35
C SER A 156 3.94 20.52 17.96
N ASP A 157 5.04 20.72 17.23
CA ASP A 157 4.99 21.17 15.84
C ASP A 157 4.50 20.01 14.97
N PRO A 158 3.41 20.16 14.19
CA PRO A 158 2.87 19.08 13.36
C PRO A 158 3.81 18.63 12.23
N ARG A 159 4.84 19.43 11.93
CA ARG A 159 5.90 19.12 10.95
C ARG A 159 7.07 18.37 11.59
N SER A 160 7.10 18.24 12.93
CA SER A 160 8.12 17.45 13.62
C SER A 160 8.03 15.97 13.25
N PHE A 161 9.16 15.29 13.25
CA PHE A 161 9.27 13.89 12.86
C PHE A 161 8.34 12.97 13.67
N TYR A 162 8.16 13.30 14.96
CA TYR A 162 7.24 12.59 15.86
C TYR A 162 5.78 12.73 15.43
N GLN A 163 5.32 13.96 15.12
CA GLN A 163 3.94 14.19 14.68
C GLN A 163 3.70 13.65 13.26
N GLN A 164 4.72 13.63 12.40
CA GLN A 164 4.62 12.92 11.12
C GLN A 164 4.40 11.42 11.32
N GLY A 165 5.13 10.77 12.23
CA GLY A 165 4.86 9.37 12.59
C GLY A 165 3.46 9.15 13.20
N HIS A 166 2.95 10.13 13.96
CA HIS A 166 1.60 10.10 14.53
C HIS A 166 0.49 10.15 13.46
N ILE A 167 0.69 10.81 12.31
CA ILE A 167 -0.29 10.82 11.20
C ILE A 167 -0.59 9.38 10.75
N HIS A 168 0.45 8.56 10.53
CA HIS A 168 0.29 7.16 10.17
C HIS A 168 -0.44 6.39 11.28
N CYS A 169 -0.07 6.60 12.55
CA CYS A 169 -0.78 5.99 13.67
C CYS A 169 -2.28 6.35 13.68
N ALA A 170 -2.65 7.63 13.57
CA ALA A 170 -4.03 8.07 13.69
C ALA A 170 -4.97 7.48 12.64
N TYR A 171 -4.50 7.38 11.39
CA TYR A 171 -5.25 6.85 10.25
C TYR A 171 -5.27 5.32 10.17
N CYS A 172 -4.35 4.63 10.87
CA CYS A 172 -4.20 3.17 10.80
C CYS A 172 -4.59 2.44 12.11
N SER A 173 -4.69 3.16 13.23
CA SER A 173 -5.13 2.67 14.54
C SER A 173 -6.48 3.25 14.98
N GLY A 174 -7.38 3.57 14.04
CA GLY A 174 -8.78 3.89 14.33
C GLY A 174 -9.02 5.04 15.31
N ALA A 175 -8.03 5.94 15.46
CA ALA A 175 -8.10 7.12 16.32
C ALA A 175 -9.13 8.10 15.76
N TYR A 176 -9.02 8.37 14.46
CA TYR A 176 -10.09 9.01 13.69
C TYR A 176 -11.32 8.11 13.63
N LYS A 177 -12.48 8.68 13.91
CA LYS A 177 -13.81 8.09 13.67
C LYS A 177 -14.45 8.71 12.43
N GLN A 178 -15.37 7.99 11.80
CA GLN A 178 -16.13 8.50 10.66
C GLN A 178 -17.04 9.65 11.11
N VAL A 179 -17.03 10.78 10.40
CA VAL A 179 -17.72 12.01 10.85
C VAL A 179 -19.25 11.80 10.90
N GLY A 180 -19.83 11.93 12.09
CA GLY A 180 -21.23 11.63 12.37
C GLY A 180 -21.52 10.18 12.78
N LEU A 181 -20.50 9.32 12.85
CA LEU A 181 -20.61 7.87 13.09
C LEU A 181 -19.49 7.43 14.07
N PRO A 182 -19.56 7.81 15.36
CA PRO A 182 -18.43 7.73 16.29
C PRO A 182 -17.96 6.31 16.62
N THR A 183 -18.83 5.31 16.45
CA THR A 183 -18.52 3.89 16.65
C THR A 183 -17.74 3.27 15.48
N LEU A 184 -17.70 3.92 14.31
CA LEU A 184 -16.95 3.42 13.15
C LEU A 184 -15.60 4.14 13.06
N PRO A 185 -14.45 3.43 13.16
CA PRO A 185 -13.16 4.04 12.91
C PRO A 185 -13.01 4.38 11.43
N VAL A 186 -12.17 5.37 11.13
CA VAL A 186 -11.54 5.52 9.83
C VAL A 186 -10.32 4.60 9.80
N GLN A 187 -10.17 3.89 8.68
CA GLN A 187 -9.05 3.01 8.42
C GLN A 187 -8.67 3.16 6.94
N VAL A 188 -7.42 3.53 6.68
CA VAL A 188 -6.92 3.72 5.30
C VAL A 188 -6.39 2.41 4.69
N HIS A 189 -5.94 1.48 5.54
CA HIS A 189 -5.49 0.16 5.12
C HIS A 189 -6.66 -0.78 4.80
N PHE A 190 -6.35 -1.82 4.04
CA PHE A 190 -7.22 -2.90 3.57
C PHE A 190 -8.44 -2.37 2.81
N SER A 191 -8.21 -1.32 2.01
CA SER A 191 -9.22 -0.64 1.20
C SER A 191 -8.58 0.14 0.05
N TRP A 192 -9.40 0.54 -0.91
CA TRP A 192 -9.04 1.44 -2.00
C TRP A 192 -8.42 2.80 -1.59
N LEU A 193 -8.42 3.17 -0.29
CA LEU A 193 -7.81 4.40 0.21
C LEU A 193 -6.30 4.29 0.43
N PHE A 194 -5.75 3.07 0.44
CA PHE A 194 -4.34 2.78 0.75
C PHE A 194 -3.36 3.66 -0.06
N PHE A 195 -3.41 3.59 -1.39
CA PHE A 195 -2.53 4.35 -2.27
C PHE A 195 -2.69 5.89 -2.18
N PRO A 196 -3.89 6.47 -2.36
CA PRO A 196 -4.04 7.93 -2.35
C PRO A 196 -3.76 8.56 -0.98
N PHE A 197 -3.99 7.85 0.13
CA PHE A 197 -3.58 8.31 1.46
C PHE A 197 -2.05 8.43 1.58
N HIS A 198 -1.32 7.34 1.27
CA HIS A 198 0.14 7.35 1.37
C HIS A 198 0.78 8.34 0.40
N ARG A 199 0.24 8.50 -0.81
CA ARG A 199 0.67 9.56 -1.74
C ARG A 199 0.56 10.96 -1.14
N ALA A 200 -0.58 11.29 -0.53
CA ALA A 200 -0.79 12.59 0.11
C ALA A 200 0.13 12.82 1.33
N TYR A 201 0.37 11.78 2.11
CA TYR A 201 1.27 11.79 3.26
C TYR A 201 2.72 12.08 2.83
N LEU A 202 3.24 11.36 1.83
CA LEU A 202 4.58 11.60 1.27
C LEU A 202 4.70 12.96 0.58
N TYR A 203 3.62 13.44 -0.04
CA TYR A 203 3.58 14.78 -0.65
C TYR A 203 3.85 15.88 0.37
N TYR A 204 3.17 15.89 1.52
CA TYR A 204 3.41 16.89 2.56
C TYR A 204 4.73 16.68 3.29
N PHE A 205 5.13 15.44 3.57
CA PHE A 205 6.44 15.14 4.13
C PHE A 205 7.58 15.74 3.27
N GLU A 206 7.50 15.59 1.94
CA GLU A 206 8.48 16.14 1.01
C GLU A 206 8.43 17.68 0.91
N ARG A 207 7.26 18.30 1.05
CA ARG A 207 7.13 19.78 1.14
C ARG A 207 7.76 20.32 2.43
N ILE A 208 7.49 19.67 3.57
CA ILE A 208 8.12 19.98 4.86
C ILE A 208 9.64 19.83 4.75
N ALA A 209 10.12 18.77 4.11
CA ALA A 209 11.54 18.54 3.87
C ALA A 209 12.21 19.67 3.06
N ARG A 210 11.61 20.08 1.92
CA ARG A 210 12.08 21.24 1.13
C ARG A 210 12.17 22.52 1.97
N LYS A 211 11.12 22.81 2.75
CA LYS A 211 11.03 24.00 3.61
C LYS A 211 12.09 24.03 4.69
N LEU A 212 12.35 22.91 5.35
CA LEU A 212 13.34 22.81 6.43
C LEU A 212 14.78 22.83 5.92
N LEU A 213 15.06 22.23 4.75
CA LEU A 213 16.37 22.34 4.10
C LEU A 213 16.65 23.73 3.53
N ASN A 214 15.61 24.53 3.24
CA ASN A 214 15.66 25.65 2.30
C ASN A 214 16.20 25.21 0.92
N ASP A 215 15.75 24.04 0.44
CA ASP A 215 16.11 23.45 -0.84
C ASP A 215 14.83 23.17 -1.65
N PRO A 216 14.46 24.02 -2.62
CA PRO A 216 13.23 23.85 -3.40
C PRO A 216 13.29 22.65 -4.36
N GLU A 217 14.49 22.14 -4.66
CA GLU A 217 14.73 21.01 -5.59
C GLU A 217 14.89 19.67 -4.86
N PHE A 218 14.78 19.64 -3.53
CA PHE A 218 14.74 18.38 -2.79
C PHE A 218 13.51 17.54 -3.18
N THR A 219 13.77 16.26 -3.45
CA THR A 219 12.77 15.21 -3.63
C THR A 219 13.06 14.05 -2.68
N LEU A 220 12.01 13.35 -2.27
CA LEU A 220 12.16 12.15 -1.46
C LEU A 220 12.74 11.03 -2.35
N PRO A 221 13.92 10.47 -2.04
CA PRO A 221 14.41 9.30 -2.76
C PRO A 221 13.55 8.07 -2.41
N PHE A 222 13.55 7.06 -3.27
CA PHE A 222 12.78 5.83 -3.04
C PHE A 222 13.68 4.60 -2.89
N TRP A 223 13.28 3.68 -2.02
CA TRP A 223 13.97 2.41 -1.85
C TRP A 223 13.50 1.41 -2.92
N SER A 224 14.27 1.25 -4.00
CA SER A 224 13.92 0.40 -5.14
C SER A 224 14.13 -1.10 -4.87
N TRP A 225 13.53 -1.63 -3.80
CA TRP A 225 13.61 -3.04 -3.40
C TRP A 225 12.98 -4.03 -4.39
N ASP A 226 12.35 -3.54 -5.46
CA ASP A 226 11.84 -4.32 -6.58
C ASP A 226 12.92 -4.73 -7.59
N ILE A 227 14.13 -4.14 -7.54
CA ILE A 227 15.26 -4.46 -8.42
C ILE A 227 16.50 -4.87 -7.61
N PRO A 228 17.39 -5.74 -8.14
CA PRO A 228 18.46 -6.37 -7.34
C PRO A 228 19.40 -5.36 -6.66
N GLU A 229 19.68 -4.25 -7.34
CA GLU A 229 20.55 -3.16 -6.90
C GLU A 229 19.99 -2.43 -5.67
N GLY A 230 18.66 -2.46 -5.48
CA GLY A 230 17.97 -1.86 -4.34
C GLY A 230 17.43 -2.87 -3.32
N MET A 231 17.66 -4.17 -3.46
CA MET A 231 17.07 -5.19 -2.56
C MET A 231 17.67 -5.20 -1.14
N GLN A 232 18.79 -4.53 -0.86
CA GLN A 232 19.31 -4.39 0.51
C GLN A 232 18.72 -3.14 1.19
N ILE A 233 18.66 -3.12 2.53
CA ILE A 233 18.47 -1.87 3.28
C ILE A 233 19.61 -0.90 2.88
N PRO A 234 19.34 0.35 2.48
CA PRO A 234 20.40 1.24 2.03
C PRO A 234 21.39 1.58 3.16
N ALA A 235 22.68 1.66 2.83
CA ALA A 235 23.78 1.68 3.80
C ALA A 235 23.70 2.88 4.79
N GLU A 236 23.12 3.99 4.35
CA GLU A 236 22.94 5.22 5.13
C GLU A 236 22.04 4.99 6.36
N PHE A 237 21.10 4.04 6.29
CA PHE A 237 20.21 3.69 7.39
C PHE A 237 20.88 2.79 8.43
N VAL A 238 22.05 2.22 8.14
CA VAL A 238 22.78 1.26 9.01
C VAL A 238 23.75 1.97 9.96
N ASN A 239 24.18 3.20 9.63
CA ASN A 239 25.11 3.97 10.46
C ASN A 239 24.45 4.44 11.77
N LYS A 240 24.84 3.84 12.89
CA LYS A 240 24.29 4.11 14.24
C LYS A 240 24.38 5.56 14.73
N THR A 241 25.23 6.41 14.15
CA THR A 241 25.29 7.85 14.48
C THR A 241 24.37 8.71 13.63
N SER A 242 23.74 8.14 12.59
CA SER A 242 22.88 8.87 11.67
C SER A 242 21.49 9.12 12.29
N PRO A 243 20.85 10.28 12.08
CA PRO A 243 19.43 10.46 12.34
C PRO A 243 18.53 9.54 11.48
N LEU A 244 19.07 8.89 10.43
CA LEU A 244 18.38 7.85 9.65
C LEU A 244 18.42 6.47 10.34
N TYR A 245 19.23 6.28 11.38
CA TYR A 245 19.28 5.01 12.10
C TYR A 245 18.02 4.77 12.93
N ASP A 246 17.66 3.50 13.03
CA ASP A 246 16.70 2.99 14.00
C ASP A 246 17.23 1.68 14.60
N ALA A 247 17.18 1.58 15.92
CA ALA A 247 17.58 0.39 16.69
C ALA A 247 16.49 -0.70 16.72
N LEU A 248 15.27 -0.35 16.27
CA LEU A 248 14.08 -1.20 16.24
C LEU A 248 13.89 -1.91 14.88
N ARG A 249 14.91 -1.92 14.01
CA ARG A 249 14.97 -2.83 12.85
C ARG A 249 15.55 -4.18 13.23
N ASP A 250 15.19 -5.25 12.53
CA ASP A 250 15.77 -6.58 12.83
C ASP A 250 17.28 -6.61 12.50
N PRO A 251 18.16 -6.98 13.44
CA PRO A 251 19.60 -7.04 13.20
C PRO A 251 20.02 -8.11 12.18
N LYS A 252 19.16 -9.10 11.86
CA LYS A 252 19.42 -10.08 10.81
C LYS A 252 19.27 -9.50 9.41
N HIS A 253 18.38 -8.53 9.24
CA HIS A 253 17.95 -8.03 7.93
C HIS A 253 18.76 -6.81 7.44
N GLN A 254 19.85 -6.50 8.15
CA GLN A 254 20.83 -5.51 7.73
C GLN A 254 21.67 -6.05 6.55
N PRO A 255 22.33 -5.16 5.76
CA PRO A 255 23.22 -5.56 4.68
C PRO A 255 24.31 -6.54 5.15
N PRO A 256 24.69 -7.54 4.31
CA PRO A 256 24.37 -7.68 2.90
C PRO A 256 23.06 -8.44 2.60
N ASN A 257 22.21 -8.71 3.59
CA ASN A 257 21.01 -9.52 3.37
C ASN A 257 19.96 -8.80 2.51
N LEU A 258 19.32 -9.57 1.64
CA LEU A 258 18.32 -9.08 0.68
C LEU A 258 16.91 -9.12 1.29
N ALA A 259 16.10 -8.13 0.95
CA ALA A 259 14.67 -8.06 1.20
C ALA A 259 13.97 -9.37 0.87
N ASP A 260 13.13 -9.87 1.77
CA ASP A 260 12.25 -11.01 1.50
C ASP A 260 10.84 -10.49 1.24
N LEU A 261 10.52 -10.25 -0.04
CA LEU A 261 9.22 -9.72 -0.49
C LEU A 261 8.02 -10.64 -0.18
N ASP A 262 8.29 -11.79 0.41
CA ASP A 262 7.35 -12.82 0.84
C ASP A 262 7.66 -13.29 2.28
N PHE A 263 8.26 -12.44 3.12
CA PHE A 263 8.72 -12.80 4.47
C PHE A 263 7.68 -13.55 5.32
N ASN A 264 8.16 -14.56 6.05
CA ASN A 264 7.41 -15.32 7.05
C ASN A 264 7.89 -14.84 8.42
N TRP A 265 7.01 -14.27 9.24
CA TRP A 265 7.37 -13.62 10.49
C TRP A 265 8.22 -14.50 11.43
N LYS A 266 9.43 -14.01 11.73
CA LYS A 266 10.48 -14.69 12.53
C LYS A 266 11.06 -15.99 11.92
N VAL A 267 10.79 -16.29 10.65
CA VAL A 267 11.23 -17.51 9.95
C VAL A 267 12.11 -17.15 8.75
N GLU A 268 13.42 -17.31 8.92
CA GLU A 268 14.41 -17.11 7.84
C GLU A 268 14.24 -18.16 6.74
N LYS A 269 14.31 -17.74 5.48
CA LYS A 269 14.42 -18.67 4.34
C LYS A 269 15.91 -18.96 4.06
N ASN A 270 16.31 -20.22 4.11
CA ASN A 270 17.67 -20.65 3.73
C ASN A 270 17.83 -20.68 2.20
N LEU A 271 17.86 -19.50 1.58
CA LEU A 271 18.01 -19.28 0.14
C LEU A 271 19.35 -18.61 -0.17
N THR A 272 19.90 -18.86 -1.36
CA THR A 272 21.01 -18.04 -1.89
C THR A 272 20.47 -16.65 -2.29
N GLY A 273 21.36 -15.66 -2.40
CA GLY A 273 20.97 -14.31 -2.86
C GLY A 273 20.27 -14.33 -4.22
N GLU A 274 20.78 -15.14 -5.16
CA GLU A 274 20.18 -15.36 -6.48
C GLU A 274 18.77 -15.99 -6.40
N GLN A 275 18.57 -16.97 -5.51
CA GLN A 275 17.26 -17.56 -5.26
C GLN A 275 16.28 -16.57 -4.62
N GLN A 276 16.75 -15.69 -3.72
CA GLN A 276 15.91 -14.63 -3.14
C GLN A 276 15.55 -13.57 -4.18
N ILE A 277 16.49 -13.14 -5.04
CA ILE A 277 16.22 -12.27 -6.19
C ILE A 277 15.14 -12.90 -7.08
N GLN A 278 15.31 -14.16 -7.48
CA GLN A 278 14.34 -14.85 -8.34
C GLN A 278 12.96 -14.99 -7.66
N ARG A 279 12.90 -15.25 -6.34
CA ARG A 279 11.65 -15.24 -5.58
C ARG A 279 11.00 -13.85 -5.61
N ASN A 280 11.77 -12.81 -5.32
CA ASN A 280 11.31 -11.43 -5.31
C ASN A 280 10.74 -11.01 -6.68
N MET A 281 11.43 -11.34 -7.78
CA MET A 281 10.94 -11.08 -9.14
C MET A 281 9.60 -11.77 -9.43
N CYS A 282 9.46 -13.04 -9.05
CA CYS A 282 8.19 -13.78 -9.19
C CYS A 282 7.07 -13.24 -8.30
N ILE A 283 7.38 -12.64 -7.15
CA ILE A 283 6.39 -11.94 -6.32
C ILE A 283 5.97 -10.63 -7.01
N MET A 284 6.92 -9.82 -7.49
CA MET A 284 6.61 -8.56 -8.16
C MET A 284 5.78 -8.74 -9.43
N TYR A 285 6.12 -9.72 -10.28
CA TYR A 285 5.27 -10.11 -11.41
C TYR A 285 3.86 -10.48 -10.96
N LYS A 286 3.74 -11.31 -9.92
CA LYS A 286 2.44 -11.79 -9.42
C LYS A 286 1.58 -10.64 -8.90
N GLN A 287 2.16 -9.70 -8.15
CA GLN A 287 1.39 -8.68 -7.43
C GLN A 287 1.07 -7.43 -8.27
N ILE A 288 1.77 -7.21 -9.39
CA ILE A 288 1.52 -6.07 -10.31
C ILE A 288 0.96 -6.54 -11.67
N VAL A 289 1.44 -7.67 -12.21
CA VAL A 289 1.07 -8.15 -13.57
C VAL A 289 -0.08 -9.15 -13.52
N SER A 290 0.09 -10.34 -12.94
CA SER A 290 -0.96 -11.39 -13.05
C SER A 290 -2.09 -11.26 -12.04
N GLY A 291 -1.82 -10.76 -10.83
CA GLY A 291 -2.80 -10.67 -9.73
C GLY A 291 -3.64 -9.40 -9.75
N ALA A 292 -3.18 -8.35 -10.43
CA ALA A 292 -3.72 -6.99 -10.33
C ALA A 292 -4.33 -6.51 -11.66
N THR A 293 -5.10 -7.36 -12.33
CA THR A 293 -5.67 -7.11 -13.65
C THR A 293 -6.74 -6.01 -13.67
N LEU A 294 -7.44 -5.81 -12.55
CA LEU A 294 -8.49 -4.80 -12.36
C LEU A 294 -8.11 -3.81 -11.25
N PRO A 295 -8.62 -2.56 -11.26
CA PRO A 295 -8.41 -1.59 -10.18
C PRO A 295 -8.79 -2.11 -8.78
N SER A 296 -9.89 -2.86 -8.65
CA SER A 296 -10.32 -3.43 -7.36
C SER A 296 -9.43 -4.56 -6.83
N LEU A 297 -8.54 -5.10 -7.67
CA LEU A 297 -7.49 -6.04 -7.27
C LEU A 297 -6.20 -5.30 -6.89
N PHE A 298 -5.84 -4.24 -7.62
CA PHE A 298 -4.64 -3.45 -7.32
C PHE A 298 -4.79 -2.55 -6.09
N TYR A 299 -5.81 -1.69 -6.07
CA TYR A 299 -6.02 -0.70 -5.01
C TYR A 299 -6.65 -1.31 -3.74
N GLY A 300 -7.35 -2.43 -3.87
CA GLY A 300 -8.20 -2.99 -2.82
C GLY A 300 -9.68 -2.67 -2.99
N GLN A 301 -10.47 -3.01 -1.98
CA GLN A 301 -11.93 -3.03 -2.03
C GLN A 301 -12.57 -1.67 -1.67
N PRO A 302 -13.80 -1.40 -2.14
CA PRO A 302 -14.55 -0.21 -1.79
C PRO A 302 -14.78 -0.04 -0.29
N TYR A 303 -14.57 1.18 0.20
CA TYR A 303 -14.80 1.60 1.59
C TYR A 303 -15.44 2.99 1.61
N ARG A 304 -16.66 3.08 2.16
CA ARG A 304 -17.52 4.27 2.14
C ARG A 304 -18.00 4.60 3.57
N ALA A 305 -18.51 5.81 3.78
CA ALA A 305 -19.06 6.21 5.08
C ALA A 305 -20.22 5.29 5.48
N GLY A 306 -20.21 4.81 6.72
CA GLY A 306 -21.15 3.81 7.24
C GLY A 306 -20.73 2.35 7.03
N ASP A 307 -19.65 2.08 6.30
CA ASP A 307 -19.08 0.75 6.16
C ASP A 307 -18.17 0.41 7.35
N SER A 308 -18.07 -0.88 7.68
CA SER A 308 -17.05 -1.40 8.59
C SER A 308 -15.64 -1.30 7.97
N PRO A 309 -14.58 -1.12 8.76
CA PRO A 309 -13.21 -1.01 8.26
C PRO A 309 -12.70 -2.34 7.66
N LEU A 310 -11.57 -2.27 6.95
CA LEU A 310 -10.83 -3.41 6.38
C LEU A 310 -11.63 -4.29 5.37
N PRO A 311 -12.42 -3.75 4.42
CA PRO A 311 -13.24 -4.56 3.49
C PRO A 311 -12.43 -5.54 2.62
N GLY A 312 -11.19 -5.20 2.27
CA GLY A 312 -10.27 -6.09 1.58
C GLY A 312 -9.09 -5.33 0.96
N PRO A 313 -7.83 -5.71 1.26
CA PRO A 313 -6.64 -5.07 0.71
C PRO A 313 -6.44 -5.32 -0.78
N GLY A 314 -5.60 -4.49 -1.39
CA GLY A 314 -5.06 -4.70 -2.74
C GLY A 314 -3.90 -5.71 -2.75
N THR A 315 -3.50 -6.18 -3.94
CA THR A 315 -2.37 -7.10 -4.12
C THR A 315 -1.10 -6.59 -3.45
N VAL A 316 -0.66 -5.39 -3.85
CA VAL A 316 0.59 -4.76 -3.38
C VAL A 316 0.58 -4.53 -1.86
N GLU A 317 -0.58 -4.19 -1.29
CA GLU A 317 -0.77 -3.92 0.14
C GLU A 317 -0.57 -5.18 1.01
N LEU A 318 -1.02 -6.34 0.52
CA LEU A 318 -0.74 -7.65 1.13
C LEU A 318 0.75 -7.98 0.98
N ALA A 319 1.20 -8.06 -0.26
CA ALA A 319 2.56 -8.43 -0.60
C ALA A 319 2.98 -7.62 -1.84
N PRO A 320 4.16 -6.97 -1.84
CA PRO A 320 5.22 -7.08 -0.85
C PRO A 320 5.05 -6.20 0.40
N HIS A 321 4.08 -5.30 0.45
CA HIS A 321 4.03 -4.23 1.46
C HIS A 321 4.03 -4.73 2.92
N ALA A 322 3.06 -5.57 3.32
CA ALA A 322 3.02 -6.06 4.69
C ALA A 322 4.15 -7.07 4.99
N ASN A 323 4.61 -7.85 3.99
CA ASN A 323 5.82 -8.67 4.15
C ASN A 323 7.06 -7.82 4.47
N MET A 324 7.25 -6.71 3.77
CA MET A 324 8.41 -5.82 3.97
C MET A 324 8.34 -5.07 5.30
N HIS A 325 7.17 -4.57 5.71
CA HIS A 325 6.99 -4.04 7.06
C HIS A 325 7.40 -5.07 8.14
N ALA A 326 6.94 -6.31 8.01
CA ALA A 326 7.29 -7.41 8.92
C ALA A 326 8.75 -7.89 8.79
N TRP A 327 9.41 -7.68 7.65
CA TRP A 327 10.83 -7.97 7.45
C TRP A 327 11.70 -6.90 8.12
N ILE A 328 11.37 -5.62 7.96
CA ILE A 328 12.17 -4.54 8.54
C ILE A 328 12.00 -4.49 10.07
N GLY A 329 10.77 -4.68 10.57
CA GLY A 329 10.43 -4.62 11.99
C GLY A 329 11.09 -5.73 12.84
N ASN A 330 11.57 -5.37 14.03
CA ASN A 330 12.39 -6.27 14.84
C ASN A 330 11.55 -7.28 15.64
N GLY A 331 11.70 -8.57 15.32
CA GLY A 331 10.94 -9.67 15.93
C GLY A 331 11.18 -9.90 17.43
N ARG A 332 12.04 -9.11 18.09
CA ARG A 332 12.25 -9.13 19.55
C ARG A 332 11.23 -8.29 20.30
N TYR A 333 10.62 -7.29 19.67
CA TYR A 333 9.62 -6.42 20.29
C TYR A 333 8.20 -7.01 20.14
N PRO A 334 7.25 -6.68 21.04
CA PRO A 334 5.97 -7.40 21.14
C PRO A 334 5.11 -7.36 19.87
N ASN A 335 5.18 -6.27 19.10
CA ASN A 335 4.39 -6.01 17.91
C ASN A 335 5.24 -5.93 16.63
N GLY A 336 6.57 -6.07 16.74
CA GLY A 336 7.52 -5.89 15.65
C GLY A 336 7.92 -4.43 15.41
N GLU A 337 7.80 -3.61 16.45
CA GLU A 337 8.13 -2.18 16.43
C GLU A 337 9.54 -1.93 15.88
N ASP A 338 9.80 -0.79 15.20
CA ASP A 338 8.79 0.20 14.79
C ASP A 338 8.10 -0.22 13.46
N MET A 339 8.84 -0.65 12.43
CA MET A 339 8.28 -0.93 11.09
C MET A 339 7.25 -2.06 11.01
N GLY A 340 7.27 -3.06 11.91
CA GLY A 340 6.36 -4.22 11.86
C GLY A 340 4.94 -3.94 12.36
N ALA A 341 4.66 -2.76 12.92
CA ALA A 341 3.35 -2.39 13.46
C ALA A 341 2.87 -1.04 12.91
N TYR A 342 1.63 -0.97 12.39
CA TYR A 342 1.11 0.24 11.75
C TYR A 342 1.10 1.49 12.66
N TYR A 343 0.88 1.34 13.97
CA TYR A 343 0.89 2.47 14.90
C TYR A 343 2.30 3.08 15.12
N ALA A 344 3.34 2.34 14.74
CA ALA A 344 4.73 2.62 15.05
C ALA A 344 5.58 2.92 13.81
N ALA A 345 5.27 2.31 12.65
CA ALA A 345 6.13 2.31 11.47
C ALA A 345 6.64 3.69 11.00
N GLY A 346 5.81 4.74 11.05
CA GLY A 346 6.21 6.12 10.68
C GLY A 346 7.25 6.78 11.59
N ARG A 347 7.70 6.10 12.67
CA ARG A 347 8.81 6.49 13.54
C ARG A 347 10.18 6.05 12.98
N ASP A 348 10.21 5.05 12.10
CA ASP A 348 11.43 4.65 11.39
C ASP A 348 11.62 5.56 10.16
N PRO A 349 12.75 6.26 9.99
CA PRO A 349 13.03 7.04 8.78
C PRO A 349 12.91 6.24 7.48
N ILE A 350 13.15 4.92 7.49
CA ILE A 350 13.07 4.11 6.27
C ILE A 350 11.64 3.99 5.72
N PHE A 351 10.62 4.19 6.57
CA PHE A 351 9.20 4.18 6.22
C PHE A 351 8.90 5.04 4.99
N TYR A 352 9.41 6.27 4.98
CA TYR A 352 9.08 7.28 3.98
C TYR A 352 9.65 6.92 2.61
N ILE A 353 10.90 6.44 2.55
CA ILE A 353 11.53 6.01 1.29
C ILE A 353 11.01 4.65 0.82
N PHE A 354 10.57 3.79 1.75
CA PHE A 354 9.89 2.53 1.47
C PHE A 354 8.53 2.76 0.80
N HIS A 355 7.67 3.60 1.41
CA HIS A 355 6.38 4.01 0.82
C HIS A 355 6.57 4.85 -0.45
N GLY A 356 7.69 5.58 -0.58
CA GLY A 356 8.09 6.20 -1.85
C GLY A 356 8.21 5.20 -3.01
N ASN A 357 8.54 3.94 -2.75
CA ASN A 357 8.55 2.90 -3.78
C ASN A 357 7.17 2.28 -4.02
N ILE A 358 6.32 2.17 -2.99
CA ILE A 358 4.92 1.80 -3.14
C ILE A 358 4.18 2.82 -4.03
N ASP A 359 4.45 4.11 -3.83
CA ASP A 359 3.90 5.19 -4.64
C ASP A 359 4.45 5.21 -6.09
N ARG A 360 5.72 4.86 -6.29
CA ARG A 360 6.27 4.58 -7.63
C ARG A 360 5.54 3.40 -8.30
N ILE A 361 5.33 2.31 -7.57
CA ILE A 361 4.65 1.10 -8.07
C ILE A 361 3.22 1.38 -8.53
N TRP A 362 2.53 2.35 -7.93
CA TRP A 362 1.23 2.82 -8.43
C TRP A 362 1.34 3.38 -9.85
N GLU A 363 2.28 4.30 -10.12
CA GLU A 363 2.46 4.85 -11.47
C GLU A 363 2.92 3.76 -12.46
N MET A 364 3.79 2.84 -12.04
CA MET A 364 4.23 1.71 -12.89
C MET A 364 3.08 0.77 -13.26
N TRP A 365 2.19 0.44 -12.32
CA TRP A 365 0.99 -0.36 -12.61
C TRP A 365 0.05 0.38 -13.58
N ARG A 366 -0.10 1.71 -13.42
CA ARG A 366 -0.89 2.53 -14.37
C ARG A 366 -0.30 2.46 -15.77
N ASP A 367 1.02 2.63 -15.92
CA ASP A 367 1.70 2.54 -17.22
C ASP A 367 1.52 1.15 -17.86
N ILE A 368 1.69 0.07 -17.10
CA ILE A 368 1.46 -1.31 -17.57
C ILE A 368 0.00 -1.51 -18.02
N ARG A 369 -0.98 -1.01 -17.25
CA ARG A 369 -2.41 -1.14 -17.60
C ARG A 369 -2.84 -0.22 -18.73
N LEU A 370 -2.21 0.94 -18.91
CA LEU A 370 -2.44 1.81 -20.07
C LEU A 370 -1.90 1.15 -21.33
N ALA A 371 -0.68 0.60 -21.29
CA ALA A 371 -0.10 -0.13 -22.42
C ALA A 371 -0.94 -1.36 -22.80
N ALA A 372 -1.44 -2.12 -21.81
CA ALA A 372 -2.31 -3.28 -22.05
C ALA A 372 -3.70 -2.93 -22.59
N ASN A 373 -4.32 -1.84 -22.11
CA ASN A 373 -5.72 -1.49 -22.41
C ASN A 373 -5.86 -0.34 -23.41
N GLY A 374 -5.00 -0.27 -24.45
CA GLY A 374 -5.12 0.74 -25.52
C GLY A 374 -5.07 2.20 -25.04
N ASN A 375 -4.32 2.49 -23.97
CA ASN A 375 -4.25 3.76 -23.25
C ASN A 375 -5.57 4.24 -22.59
N ASN A 376 -6.54 3.34 -22.38
CA ASN A 376 -7.82 3.69 -21.75
C ASN A 376 -7.66 3.96 -20.24
N ARG A 377 -7.60 5.24 -19.86
CA ARG A 377 -7.47 5.69 -18.46
C ARG A 377 -8.61 5.25 -17.53
N SER A 378 -9.80 4.91 -18.04
CA SER A 378 -10.90 4.40 -17.20
C SER A 378 -10.63 3.00 -16.63
N LYS A 379 -9.65 2.27 -17.19
CA LYS A 379 -9.19 0.97 -16.70
C LYS A 379 -8.16 1.05 -15.56
N THR A 380 -7.77 2.26 -15.13
CA THR A 380 -6.69 2.46 -14.13
C THR A 380 -7.09 3.30 -12.91
N VAL A 381 -8.34 3.78 -12.86
CA VAL A 381 -8.84 4.72 -11.84
C VAL A 381 -10.33 4.43 -11.60
N PHE A 382 -10.80 4.40 -10.35
CA PHE A 382 -12.24 4.27 -10.08
C PHE A 382 -13.00 5.57 -10.42
N SER A 383 -14.17 5.45 -11.01
CA SER A 383 -15.11 6.56 -11.26
C SER A 383 -16.09 6.81 -10.09
N ASP A 384 -15.97 6.07 -8.98
CA ASP A 384 -16.87 6.20 -7.83
C ASP A 384 -16.57 7.48 -7.05
N HIS A 385 -17.57 8.36 -6.92
CA HIS A 385 -17.50 9.59 -6.13
C HIS A 385 -17.19 9.36 -4.65
N ALA A 386 -17.64 8.23 -4.07
CA ALA A 386 -17.29 7.90 -2.69
C ALA A 386 -15.79 7.60 -2.54
N TRP A 387 -15.10 7.16 -3.60
CA TRP A 387 -13.64 7.10 -3.61
C TRP A 387 -13.03 8.47 -3.92
N LEU A 388 -13.34 9.05 -5.08
CA LEU A 388 -12.73 10.28 -5.60
C LEU A 388 -12.82 11.46 -4.62
N ASP A 389 -13.95 11.59 -3.92
CA ASP A 389 -14.26 12.71 -3.04
C ASP A 389 -14.05 12.35 -1.54
N SER A 390 -13.48 11.17 -1.24
CA SER A 390 -12.94 10.85 0.10
C SER A 390 -11.80 11.81 0.45
N SER A 391 -11.72 12.24 1.71
CA SER A 391 -10.81 13.31 2.13
C SER A 391 -10.06 13.07 3.45
N PHE A 392 -8.79 13.43 3.41
CA PHE A 392 -7.81 13.31 4.49
C PHE A 392 -7.38 14.70 4.97
N LEU A 393 -6.80 14.76 6.16
CA LEU A 393 -6.26 15.96 6.78
C LEU A 393 -4.76 15.80 7.03
N PHE A 394 -3.98 16.74 6.50
CA PHE A 394 -2.53 16.82 6.69
C PHE A 394 -2.14 18.24 7.08
N TYR A 395 -0.96 18.39 7.67
CA TYR A 395 -0.34 19.69 7.87
C TYR A 395 0.66 19.98 6.77
N ASP A 396 0.65 21.20 6.24
CA ASP A 396 1.61 21.66 5.25
C ASP A 396 2.90 22.21 5.89
N GLU A 397 3.83 22.67 5.05
CA GLU A 397 5.12 23.19 5.51
C GLU A 397 5.03 24.55 6.24
N GLU A 398 3.92 25.27 6.07
CA GLU A 398 3.54 26.45 6.87
C GLU A 398 2.84 26.07 8.19
N ALA A 399 2.67 24.77 8.47
CA ALA A 399 1.90 24.24 9.62
C ALA A 399 0.41 24.64 9.60
N ARG A 400 -0.16 24.87 8.41
CA ARG A 400 -1.61 25.01 8.21
C ARG A 400 -2.24 23.63 7.99
N LEU A 401 -3.45 23.44 8.50
CA LEU A 401 -4.22 22.21 8.31
C LEU A 401 -4.91 22.23 6.94
N VAL A 402 -4.59 21.28 6.07
CA VAL A 402 -5.11 21.18 4.70
C VAL A 402 -5.95 19.91 4.53
N ARG A 403 -7.10 20.05 3.85
CA ARG A 403 -7.95 18.96 3.39
C ARG A 403 -7.64 18.62 1.93
N VAL A 404 -7.09 17.43 1.71
CA VAL A 404 -6.94 16.83 0.38
C VAL A 404 -8.09 15.87 0.09
N THR A 405 -8.41 15.67 -1.18
CA THR A 405 -9.27 14.60 -1.66
C THR A 405 -8.49 13.57 -2.48
N VAL A 406 -9.05 12.37 -2.67
CA VAL A 406 -8.43 11.32 -3.50
C VAL A 406 -8.21 11.78 -4.94
N ARG A 407 -9.18 12.51 -5.53
CA ARG A 407 -9.08 13.07 -6.90
C ARG A 407 -7.87 13.98 -7.10
N ASP A 408 -7.43 14.70 -6.06
CA ASP A 408 -6.30 15.61 -6.12
C ASP A 408 -4.97 14.86 -6.30
N MET A 409 -4.91 13.60 -5.85
CA MET A 409 -3.69 12.79 -5.79
C MET A 409 -3.47 11.90 -7.03
N LEU A 410 -4.37 11.94 -8.02
CA LEU A 410 -4.34 11.03 -9.18
C LEU A 410 -3.32 11.39 -10.27
N ASP A 411 -2.60 12.51 -10.11
CA ASP A 411 -1.76 13.10 -11.16
C ASP A 411 -0.48 13.66 -10.53
N THR A 412 0.60 12.88 -10.55
CA THR A 412 1.88 13.25 -9.93
C THR A 412 2.50 14.49 -10.59
N GLU A 413 2.24 14.70 -11.88
CA GLU A 413 2.69 15.89 -12.61
C GLU A 413 2.07 17.15 -12.03
N LYS A 414 0.75 17.13 -11.74
CA LYS A 414 0.05 18.24 -11.06
C LYS A 414 0.42 18.38 -9.59
N LEU A 415 0.97 17.35 -8.95
CA LEU A 415 1.64 17.47 -7.65
C LEU A 415 3.08 18.00 -7.77
N GLY A 416 3.60 18.17 -9.00
CA GLY A 416 4.91 18.72 -9.28
C GLY A 416 6.07 17.73 -9.06
N TYR A 417 5.84 16.42 -9.20
CA TYR A 417 6.90 15.40 -9.17
C TYR A 417 6.67 14.22 -10.12
N LYS A 418 7.74 13.48 -10.42
CA LYS A 418 7.77 12.21 -11.15
C LYS A 418 8.80 11.26 -10.55
N TYR A 419 8.79 9.99 -10.97
CA TYR A 419 9.85 9.02 -10.69
C TYR A 419 10.82 8.90 -11.86
N SER A 420 12.11 8.65 -11.60
CA SER A 420 13.07 8.30 -12.65
C SER A 420 12.71 6.95 -13.31
N LYS A 421 13.10 6.80 -14.58
CA LYS A 421 12.86 5.57 -15.35
C LYS A 421 13.85 4.48 -14.91
N VAL A 422 13.45 3.73 -13.89
CA VAL A 422 14.12 2.51 -13.43
C VAL A 422 13.55 1.30 -14.18
N ALA A 423 14.41 0.34 -14.54
CA ALA A 423 14.01 -0.87 -15.26
C ALA A 423 13.00 -1.74 -14.47
N MET A 424 12.26 -2.59 -15.19
CA MET A 424 11.27 -3.51 -14.62
C MET A 424 11.65 -4.98 -14.90
N PRO A 425 12.77 -5.50 -14.36
CA PRO A 425 13.20 -6.88 -14.61
C PRO A 425 12.18 -7.94 -14.17
N TRP A 426 11.31 -7.60 -13.21
CA TRP A 426 10.19 -8.44 -12.80
C TRP A 426 9.03 -8.49 -13.80
N ALA A 427 8.91 -7.57 -14.76
CA ALA A 427 7.75 -7.50 -15.65
C ALA A 427 7.60 -8.71 -16.59
N THR A 428 8.67 -9.49 -16.78
CA THR A 428 8.69 -10.75 -17.54
C THR A 428 8.87 -12.00 -16.67
N ALA A 429 8.97 -11.84 -15.34
CA ALA A 429 9.28 -12.93 -14.40
C ALA A 429 8.07 -13.81 -14.03
N ARG A 430 7.28 -14.23 -15.04
CA ARG A 430 6.07 -15.07 -14.88
C ARG A 430 6.40 -16.33 -14.06
N PRO A 431 5.80 -16.51 -12.86
CA PRO A 431 6.04 -17.68 -12.02
C PRO A 431 5.80 -18.98 -12.80
N PRO A 432 6.80 -19.86 -13.01
CA PRO A 432 6.61 -21.03 -13.85
C PRO A 432 6.11 -22.23 -13.05
N ARG A 433 5.28 -23.07 -13.68
CA ARG A 433 4.68 -24.27 -13.10
C ARG A 433 5.73 -25.18 -12.43
N THR A 434 5.37 -25.88 -11.36
CA THR A 434 6.24 -26.82 -10.66
C THR A 434 6.06 -28.24 -11.20
N PRO A 435 7.13 -28.89 -11.72
CA PRO A 435 7.07 -30.29 -12.13
C PRO A 435 6.70 -31.23 -10.99
N GLY A 436 5.88 -32.26 -11.25
CA GLY A 436 5.55 -33.30 -10.28
C GLY A 436 4.59 -32.90 -9.14
N VAL A 437 4.01 -31.69 -9.18
CA VAL A 437 2.89 -31.31 -8.29
C VAL A 437 1.58 -31.85 -8.87
N ASN A 438 0.92 -32.74 -8.13
CA ASN A 438 -0.36 -33.31 -8.54
C ASN A 438 -1.51 -32.34 -8.26
N SER A 439 -2.32 -32.07 -9.29
CA SER A 439 -3.46 -31.14 -9.23
C SER A 439 -4.63 -31.66 -8.40
N LYS A 440 -4.90 -32.96 -8.50
CA LYS A 440 -6.02 -33.65 -7.84
C LYS A 440 -5.51 -34.96 -7.23
N ARG A 441 -5.94 -35.29 -6.00
CA ARG A 441 -5.52 -36.53 -5.31
C ARG A 441 -6.64 -37.12 -4.46
N GLY A 442 -7.42 -38.01 -5.08
CA GLY A 442 -8.53 -38.72 -4.43
C GLY A 442 -9.73 -37.82 -4.13
N VAL A 443 -10.68 -38.37 -3.37
CA VAL A 443 -11.87 -37.64 -2.89
C VAL A 443 -11.45 -36.69 -1.77
N LEU A 444 -11.58 -35.38 -2.00
CA LEU A 444 -11.32 -34.38 -0.96
C LEU A 444 -12.39 -34.46 0.14
N LYS A 445 -12.02 -34.14 1.38
CA LYS A 445 -12.96 -34.07 2.50
C LYS A 445 -13.89 -32.87 2.31
N SER A 446 -15.20 -33.07 2.46
CA SER A 446 -16.15 -31.97 2.52
C SER A 446 -15.85 -31.07 3.72
N VAL A 447 -15.58 -29.79 3.46
CA VAL A 447 -15.37 -28.76 4.49
C VAL A 447 -16.67 -27.99 4.71
N ARG A 448 -17.00 -27.75 5.98
CA ARG A 448 -18.09 -26.84 6.37
C ARG A 448 -17.46 -25.53 6.86
N PHE A 449 -17.89 -24.42 6.29
CA PHE A 449 -17.49 -23.09 6.72
C PHE A 449 -18.48 -22.54 7.78
N PRO A 450 -18.05 -21.64 8.69
CA PRO A 450 -16.69 -21.15 8.85
C PRO A 450 -15.76 -22.17 9.50
N VAL A 451 -14.46 -22.09 9.18
CA VAL A 451 -13.44 -23.06 9.62
C VAL A 451 -12.22 -22.35 10.22
N SER A 452 -11.73 -22.82 11.37
CA SER A 452 -10.43 -22.41 11.92
C SER A 452 -9.31 -23.18 11.21
N LEU A 453 -8.25 -22.49 10.78
CA LEU A 453 -7.11 -23.12 10.11
C LEU A 453 -5.97 -23.38 11.10
N ASP A 454 -6.02 -24.54 11.76
CA ASP A 454 -4.92 -25.06 12.57
C ASP A 454 -3.93 -25.89 11.74
N ALA A 455 -4.30 -26.24 10.50
CA ALA A 455 -3.49 -27.03 9.56
C ALA A 455 -3.85 -26.71 8.10
N ALA A 456 -3.09 -27.28 7.15
CA ALA A 456 -3.36 -27.19 5.72
C ALA A 456 -4.72 -27.79 5.34
N MET A 457 -5.49 -27.06 4.51
CA MET A 457 -6.84 -27.44 4.10
C MET A 457 -7.00 -27.36 2.58
N SER A 458 -7.37 -28.45 1.92
CA SER A 458 -7.71 -28.47 0.49
C SER A 458 -9.22 -28.64 0.27
N VAL A 459 -9.81 -27.79 -0.56
CA VAL A 459 -11.25 -27.75 -0.87
C VAL A 459 -11.45 -27.64 -2.38
N GLU A 460 -12.40 -28.38 -2.93
CA GLU A 460 -12.84 -28.20 -4.32
C GLU A 460 -13.79 -27.00 -4.41
N VAL A 461 -13.43 -26.01 -5.24
CA VAL A 461 -14.23 -24.79 -5.46
C VAL A 461 -14.75 -24.79 -6.89
N MET A 462 -16.07 -24.75 -7.02
CA MET A 462 -16.75 -24.66 -8.33
C MET A 462 -16.45 -23.33 -9.00
N ARG A 463 -16.20 -23.36 -10.31
CA ARG A 463 -16.10 -22.17 -11.16
C ARG A 463 -17.48 -21.84 -11.76
N PRO A 464 -17.86 -20.56 -11.93
CA PRO A 464 -19.15 -20.22 -12.53
C PRO A 464 -19.27 -20.77 -13.97
N ASP A 465 -20.41 -21.41 -14.30
CA ASP A 465 -20.61 -22.04 -15.62
C ASP A 465 -20.52 -21.06 -16.81
N ALA A 466 -20.85 -19.79 -16.56
CA ALA A 466 -21.10 -18.78 -17.58
C ALA A 466 -19.84 -18.02 -18.02
N LEU A 467 -18.96 -18.68 -18.80
CA LEU A 467 -18.24 -18.02 -19.92
C LEU A 467 -17.50 -18.93 -20.93
N ARG A 468 -17.33 -20.23 -20.63
CA ARG A 468 -16.48 -21.21 -21.36
C ARG A 468 -16.58 -21.20 -22.90
N SER A 469 -17.74 -20.84 -23.45
CA SER A 469 -18.03 -20.88 -24.88
C SER A 469 -18.23 -19.52 -25.55
N ARG A 470 -18.03 -18.39 -24.85
CA ARG A 470 -18.29 -17.03 -25.36
C ARG A 470 -17.30 -15.95 -24.92
N ILE A 471 -16.05 -16.30 -24.63
CA ILE A 471 -14.97 -15.30 -24.60
C ILE A 471 -14.56 -15.00 -26.05
N SER A 472 -15.14 -13.94 -26.60
CA SER A 472 -14.65 -13.27 -27.80
C SER A 472 -13.26 -12.65 -27.54
N LYS A 473 -12.54 -12.28 -28.61
CA LYS A 473 -11.24 -11.58 -28.52
C LYS A 473 -11.43 -10.09 -28.19
N ASP A 474 -12.18 -9.79 -27.15
CA ASP A 474 -12.47 -8.42 -26.69
C ASP A 474 -11.73 -8.11 -25.37
N ASP A 475 -11.14 -6.92 -25.27
CA ASP A 475 -10.36 -6.44 -24.11
C ASP A 475 -11.23 -6.12 -22.86
N ASP A 476 -12.52 -6.51 -22.88
CA ASP A 476 -13.51 -6.31 -21.82
C ASP A 476 -13.95 -7.63 -21.16
N ALA A 477 -13.25 -8.74 -21.45
CA ALA A 477 -13.46 -10.04 -20.79
C ALA A 477 -13.25 -9.96 -19.26
N PRO A 478 -14.13 -10.57 -18.44
CA PRO A 478 -14.02 -10.50 -17.00
C PRO A 478 -12.88 -11.37 -16.44
N GLU A 479 -12.37 -10.97 -15.28
CA GLU A 479 -11.44 -11.76 -14.48
C GLU A 479 -12.20 -12.83 -13.68
N GLU A 480 -11.80 -14.11 -13.78
CA GLU A 480 -12.14 -15.09 -12.76
C GLU A 480 -11.34 -14.79 -11.48
N VAL A 481 -12.02 -14.53 -10.37
CA VAL A 481 -11.41 -14.15 -9.09
C VAL A 481 -11.81 -15.13 -8.02
N LEU A 482 -10.82 -15.79 -7.40
CA LEU A 482 -11.00 -16.50 -6.14
C LEU A 482 -11.17 -15.46 -5.03
N VAL A 483 -12.26 -15.59 -4.26
CA VAL A 483 -12.52 -14.80 -3.06
C VAL A 483 -12.39 -15.71 -1.84
N VAL A 484 -11.49 -15.33 -0.93
CA VAL A 484 -11.42 -15.89 0.43
C VAL A 484 -12.22 -14.97 1.33
N GLU A 485 -13.37 -15.45 1.79
CA GLU A 485 -14.37 -14.65 2.50
C GLU A 485 -14.24 -14.80 4.01
N GLY A 486 -14.54 -13.72 4.75
CA GLY A 486 -14.64 -13.74 6.21
C GLY A 486 -13.36 -14.21 6.88
N ILE A 487 -12.21 -13.68 6.46
CA ILE A 487 -10.91 -13.89 7.08
C ILE A 487 -10.94 -13.19 8.45
N GLU A 488 -11.09 -13.96 9.52
CA GLU A 488 -11.10 -13.51 10.91
C GLU A 488 -9.75 -13.87 11.56
N VAL A 489 -8.88 -12.87 11.70
CA VAL A 489 -7.58 -12.97 12.39
C VAL A 489 -7.81 -13.00 13.89
N GLN A 490 -7.22 -13.97 14.57
CA GLN A 490 -7.33 -14.12 16.03
C GLN A 490 -6.06 -13.57 16.72
N ASP A 491 -6.20 -13.19 17.99
CA ASP A 491 -5.12 -12.74 18.88
C ASP A 491 -4.35 -11.46 18.41
N ALA A 492 -4.85 -10.76 17.38
CA ALA A 492 -4.32 -9.49 16.82
C ALA A 492 -2.84 -9.48 16.39
N ASN A 493 -2.17 -10.64 16.35
CA ASN A 493 -0.77 -10.78 15.96
C ASN A 493 -0.59 -10.80 14.44
N PHE A 494 0.67 -10.77 13.97
CA PHE A 494 0.99 -11.02 12.57
C PHE A 494 0.36 -12.35 12.11
N VAL A 495 -0.43 -12.29 11.04
CA VAL A 495 -0.96 -13.47 10.34
C VAL A 495 -0.40 -13.52 8.93
N LYS A 496 0.00 -14.73 8.50
CA LYS A 496 0.19 -15.07 7.10
C LYS A 496 -0.50 -16.39 6.78
N LEU A 497 -1.21 -16.42 5.66
CA LEU A 497 -1.71 -17.64 5.04
C LEU A 497 -1.40 -17.64 3.54
N ASP A 498 -0.98 -18.79 3.03
CA ASP A 498 -0.67 -19.00 1.61
C ASP A 498 -1.81 -19.76 0.94
N VAL A 499 -2.23 -19.29 -0.23
CA VAL A 499 -3.32 -19.85 -1.03
C VAL A 499 -2.74 -20.44 -2.31
N TYR A 500 -2.93 -21.74 -2.50
CA TYR A 500 -2.50 -22.48 -3.68
C TYR A 500 -3.70 -22.95 -4.51
N VAL A 501 -3.54 -23.01 -5.84
CA VAL A 501 -4.52 -23.57 -6.77
C VAL A 501 -3.94 -24.81 -7.44
N ASN A 502 -4.72 -25.89 -7.47
CA ASN A 502 -4.35 -27.21 -7.99
C ASN A 502 -2.97 -27.70 -7.50
N ALA A 503 -2.75 -27.58 -6.18
CA ALA A 503 -1.63 -28.20 -5.47
C ALA A 503 -2.08 -28.71 -4.09
N VAL A 504 -2.49 -29.98 -4.03
CA VAL A 504 -2.70 -30.69 -2.75
C VAL A 504 -1.34 -31.02 -2.12
N GLU A 505 -0.34 -31.34 -2.94
CA GLU A 505 1.05 -31.55 -2.52
C GLU A 505 1.84 -30.22 -2.48
N TYR A 506 1.27 -29.19 -1.84
CA TYR A 506 1.82 -27.82 -1.78
C TYR A 506 3.27 -27.75 -1.31
N HIS A 507 3.71 -28.69 -0.45
CA HIS A 507 5.09 -28.81 0.03
C HIS A 507 6.12 -29.13 -1.07
N LYS A 508 5.66 -29.58 -2.26
CA LYS A 508 6.50 -29.77 -3.45
C LYS A 508 6.61 -28.51 -4.30
N VAL A 509 5.72 -27.53 -4.13
CA VAL A 509 5.71 -26.28 -4.92
C VAL A 509 6.99 -25.51 -4.63
N ARG A 510 7.79 -25.29 -5.69
CA ARG A 510 9.12 -24.66 -5.55
C ARG A 510 9.01 -23.20 -5.08
N PRO A 511 10.11 -22.60 -4.57
CA PRO A 511 10.21 -21.16 -4.46
C PRO A 511 9.84 -20.46 -5.77
N GLY A 512 8.90 -19.50 -5.72
CA GLY A 512 8.38 -18.82 -6.91
C GLY A 512 7.54 -19.69 -7.85
N GLY A 513 7.09 -20.89 -7.43
CA GLY A 513 6.23 -21.77 -8.24
C GLY A 513 4.85 -21.16 -8.51
N ARG A 514 4.30 -21.45 -9.69
CA ARG A 514 3.03 -20.89 -10.16
C ARG A 514 1.82 -21.24 -9.29
N GLU A 515 1.83 -22.44 -8.71
CA GLU A 515 0.71 -22.99 -7.95
C GLU A 515 0.37 -22.17 -6.71
N LEU A 516 1.32 -21.41 -6.15
CA LEU A 516 1.05 -20.40 -5.11
C LEU A 516 0.32 -19.23 -5.75
N ALA A 517 -1.02 -19.23 -5.66
CA ALA A 517 -1.88 -18.23 -6.28
C ALA A 517 -1.74 -16.86 -5.61
N GLY A 518 -1.60 -16.82 -4.29
CA GLY A 518 -1.34 -15.60 -3.52
C GLY A 518 -1.16 -15.87 -2.04
N SER A 519 -0.85 -14.81 -1.27
CA SER A 519 -0.69 -14.87 0.18
C SER A 519 -1.45 -13.72 0.82
N PHE A 520 -2.26 -14.00 1.84
CA PHE A 520 -2.82 -12.96 2.71
C PHE A 520 -1.86 -12.75 3.89
N VAL A 521 -1.59 -11.49 4.20
CA VAL A 521 -0.65 -11.03 5.22
C VAL A 521 -1.31 -9.87 5.96
N SER A 522 -1.27 -9.89 7.29
CA SER A 522 -1.79 -8.81 8.13
C SER A 522 -0.82 -8.56 9.28
N LEU A 523 -0.40 -7.30 9.44
CA LEU A 523 0.35 -6.86 10.61
C LEU A 523 -0.61 -6.68 11.80
N ARG A 524 -0.06 -6.40 12.98
CA ARG A 524 -0.88 -6.06 14.16
C ARG A 524 -1.64 -4.76 13.96
N HIS A 525 -2.98 -4.84 13.97
CA HIS A 525 -3.90 -3.71 14.01
C HIS A 525 -4.38 -3.47 15.47
N PRO A 526 -3.89 -2.44 16.19
CA PRO A 526 -4.11 -2.30 17.64
C PRO A 526 -5.45 -1.65 18.07
N ALA A 527 -6.45 -1.61 17.18
CA ALA A 527 -7.61 -0.73 17.37
C ALA A 527 -8.87 -1.16 16.58
N THR A 528 -8.99 -2.46 16.31
CA THR A 528 -10.26 -3.07 15.91
C THR A 528 -10.69 -3.98 17.04
N GLU A 529 -11.71 -3.53 17.78
CA GLU A 529 -12.41 -4.33 18.79
C GLU A 529 -12.74 -5.71 18.21
N ASP A 530 -12.32 -6.77 18.91
CA ASP A 530 -12.51 -8.19 18.58
C ASP A 530 -12.41 -8.60 17.10
N ARG A 531 -11.15 -8.72 16.65
CA ARG A 531 -10.66 -9.41 15.43
C ARG A 531 -10.73 -8.59 14.14
N VAL A 532 -9.61 -8.54 13.42
CA VAL A 532 -9.58 -8.11 12.02
C VAL A 532 -10.41 -9.08 11.20
N LYS A 533 -11.48 -8.56 10.58
CA LYS A 533 -12.39 -9.30 9.71
C LYS A 533 -12.38 -8.70 8.31
N THR A 534 -11.93 -9.47 7.33
CA THR A 534 -11.65 -8.95 5.98
C THR A 534 -11.86 -10.01 4.88
N THR A 535 -11.52 -9.69 3.64
CA THR A 535 -11.52 -10.61 2.50
C THR A 535 -10.18 -10.57 1.77
N MET A 536 -9.84 -11.64 1.04
CA MET A 536 -8.73 -11.64 0.08
C MET A 536 -9.28 -11.99 -1.30
N ARG A 537 -8.73 -11.37 -2.35
CA ARG A 537 -9.02 -11.71 -3.74
C ARG A 537 -7.74 -12.12 -4.49
N VAL A 538 -7.87 -13.07 -5.40
CA VAL A 538 -6.78 -13.55 -6.27
C VAL A 538 -7.31 -13.72 -7.69
N ALA A 539 -6.70 -13.04 -8.66
CA ALA A 539 -6.98 -13.23 -10.09
C ALA A 539 -6.56 -14.63 -10.56
N LEU A 540 -7.33 -15.23 -11.46
CA LEU A 540 -7.17 -16.62 -11.88
C LEU A 540 -6.97 -16.81 -13.39
N ASN A 541 -7.31 -15.85 -14.26
CA ASN A 541 -7.32 -16.08 -15.72
C ASN A 541 -5.96 -16.61 -16.24
N GLU A 542 -4.87 -15.92 -15.91
CA GLU A 542 -3.49 -16.29 -16.27
C GLU A 542 -3.01 -17.57 -15.54
N LEU A 543 -3.54 -17.83 -14.34
CA LEU A 543 -3.18 -18.96 -13.49
C LEU A 543 -3.82 -20.28 -13.96
N LEU A 544 -5.10 -20.23 -14.35
CA LEU A 544 -5.85 -21.36 -14.91
C LEU A 544 -5.31 -21.77 -16.28
N GLU A 545 -4.77 -20.82 -17.04
CA GLU A 545 -4.01 -21.05 -18.26
C GLU A 545 -2.70 -21.80 -17.97
N ASP A 546 -1.81 -21.25 -17.12
CA ASP A 546 -0.50 -21.87 -16.84
C ASP A 546 -0.58 -23.26 -16.18
N LEU A 547 -1.62 -23.50 -15.39
CA LEU A 547 -1.87 -24.81 -14.78
C LEU A 547 -2.53 -25.80 -15.75
N GLY A 548 -3.02 -25.34 -16.91
CA GLY A 548 -3.64 -26.16 -17.95
C GLY A 548 -5.07 -26.60 -17.62
N VAL A 549 -5.81 -25.82 -16.84
CA VAL A 549 -7.10 -26.21 -16.24
C VAL A 549 -8.24 -25.23 -16.54
N LYS A 550 -8.08 -24.39 -17.56
CA LYS A 550 -9.10 -23.46 -18.08
C LYS A 550 -10.45 -24.14 -18.36
N GLU A 551 -10.45 -25.42 -18.73
CA GLU A 551 -11.66 -26.21 -19.01
C GLU A 551 -12.19 -27.04 -17.81
N GLU A 552 -11.54 -27.06 -16.64
CA GLU A 552 -12.03 -27.83 -15.49
C GLU A 552 -13.21 -27.12 -14.79
N THR A 553 -14.33 -27.80 -14.55
CA THR A 553 -15.54 -27.23 -13.89
C THR A 553 -15.30 -26.71 -12.46
N SER A 554 -14.23 -27.18 -11.84
CA SER A 554 -13.80 -26.89 -10.49
C SER A 554 -12.28 -26.80 -10.43
N VAL A 555 -11.75 -26.15 -9.39
CA VAL A 555 -10.33 -26.24 -9.02
C VAL A 555 -10.17 -26.57 -7.54
N THR A 556 -9.08 -27.24 -7.19
CA THR A 556 -8.71 -27.49 -5.80
C THR A 556 -7.97 -26.27 -5.26
N VAL A 557 -8.53 -25.61 -4.25
CA VAL A 557 -7.87 -24.54 -3.50
C VAL A 557 -7.30 -25.15 -2.22
N THR A 558 -5.98 -25.02 -2.02
CA THR A 558 -5.30 -25.42 -0.79
C THR A 558 -4.86 -24.18 -0.02
N ILE A 559 -5.29 -24.03 1.24
CA ILE A 559 -4.93 -22.90 2.11
C ILE A 559 -4.06 -23.40 3.26
N ILE A 560 -2.94 -22.72 3.47
CA ILE A 560 -1.92 -23.04 4.48
C ILE A 560 -1.89 -21.91 5.51
N PRO A 561 -2.19 -22.17 6.80
CA PRO A 561 -1.83 -21.23 7.87
C PRO A 561 -0.31 -21.26 8.05
N VAL A 562 0.37 -20.17 7.65
CA VAL A 562 1.84 -20.07 7.71
C VAL A 562 2.28 -19.50 9.06
N THR A 563 1.55 -18.51 9.58
CA THR A 563 1.80 -17.90 10.89
C THR A 563 0.53 -17.29 11.45
N GLY A 564 0.33 -17.42 12.76
CA GLY A 564 -0.84 -16.91 13.46
C GLY A 564 -2.11 -17.74 13.25
N LYS A 565 -3.15 -17.44 14.04
CA LYS A 565 -4.44 -18.14 13.99
C LYS A 565 -5.42 -17.37 13.11
N VAL A 566 -6.07 -18.08 12.19
CA VAL A 566 -7.06 -17.50 11.28
C VAL A 566 -8.27 -18.40 11.14
N LYS A 567 -9.45 -17.80 11.01
CA LYS A 567 -10.70 -18.48 10.67
C LYS A 567 -11.18 -17.94 9.33
N ILE A 568 -11.67 -18.82 8.46
CA ILE A 568 -12.16 -18.50 7.12
C ILE A 568 -13.67 -18.69 7.08
N GLY A 569 -14.40 -17.71 6.54
CA GLY A 569 -15.86 -17.69 6.40
C GLY A 569 -16.39 -18.36 5.14
N GLY A 570 -15.59 -18.47 4.06
CA GLY A 570 -15.98 -19.16 2.84
C GLY A 570 -14.94 -19.07 1.71
N LEU A 571 -15.18 -19.84 0.64
CA LEU A 571 -14.45 -19.77 -0.63
C LEU A 571 -15.43 -19.78 -1.80
N LYS A 572 -15.21 -18.91 -2.78
CA LYS A 572 -15.95 -18.91 -4.06
C LYS A 572 -15.10 -18.34 -5.19
N ILE A 573 -15.43 -18.69 -6.43
CA ILE A 573 -14.88 -18.04 -7.62
C ILE A 573 -16.01 -17.20 -8.24
N VAL A 574 -15.70 -15.96 -8.64
CA VAL A 574 -16.64 -15.01 -9.24
C VAL A 574 -16.03 -14.33 -10.46
N HIS A 575 -16.86 -13.90 -11.40
CA HIS A 575 -16.42 -13.02 -12.49
C HIS A 575 -16.44 -11.55 -12.04
N MET A 576 -15.36 -10.81 -12.31
CA MET A 576 -15.25 -9.37 -12.01
C MET A 576 -14.90 -8.58 -13.27
N SER A 577 -15.42 -7.36 -13.41
CA SER A 577 -15.05 -6.40 -14.46
C SER A 577 -15.27 -4.97 -13.98
N ASP A 578 -14.60 -4.01 -14.64
CA ASP A 578 -14.57 -2.60 -14.21
C ASP A 578 -15.95 -1.96 -14.11
N ARG A 579 -16.91 -2.40 -14.94
CA ARG A 579 -18.26 -1.85 -15.01
C ARG A 579 -19.17 -2.29 -13.86
N LEU A 580 -18.86 -3.39 -13.17
CA LEU A 580 -19.76 -3.96 -12.15
C LEU A 580 -19.68 -3.26 -10.79
N LEU A 581 -18.57 -2.56 -10.51
CA LEU A 581 -18.29 -1.91 -9.21
C LEU A 581 -19.26 -0.77 -8.84
N GLY A 582 -20.09 -0.30 -9.79
CA GLY A 582 -21.10 0.74 -9.56
C GLY A 582 -22.55 0.23 -9.42
N LEU A 583 -22.83 -1.08 -9.55
CA LEU A 583 -24.21 -1.58 -9.72
C LEU A 583 -24.60 -2.81 -8.87
N GLU A 584 -23.92 -3.11 -7.77
CA GLU A 584 -24.43 -4.04 -6.74
C GLU A 584 -25.55 -3.40 -5.91
N LYS A 585 -26.71 -3.13 -6.54
CA LYS A 585 -27.98 -2.97 -5.81
C LYS A 585 -28.52 -4.35 -5.46
N GLU A 586 -28.83 -4.57 -4.17
CA GLU A 586 -29.43 -5.81 -3.69
C GLU A 586 -30.65 -6.23 -4.53
N LYS A 587 -30.58 -7.38 -5.21
CA LYS A 587 -31.77 -8.08 -5.67
C LYS A 587 -32.45 -8.74 -4.46
N LYS A 588 -33.14 -7.94 -3.64
CA LYS A 588 -34.04 -8.45 -2.58
C LYS A 588 -35.01 -9.44 -3.21
N LYS A 589 -34.98 -10.70 -2.75
CA LYS A 589 -35.90 -11.75 -3.20
C LYS A 589 -37.33 -11.29 -2.95
N LYS A 590 -38.14 -11.09 -4.01
CA LYS A 590 -39.59 -11.07 -3.86
C LYS A 590 -40.06 -12.51 -3.63
N THR A 591 -40.49 -12.81 -2.41
CA THR A 591 -41.27 -14.01 -2.11
C THR A 591 -42.60 -13.93 -2.86
N PRO A 592 -43.04 -14.98 -3.59
CA PRO A 592 -44.37 -15.00 -4.17
C PRO A 592 -45.41 -15.17 -3.06
N CYS A 593 -46.48 -14.38 -3.08
CA CYS A 593 -47.58 -14.47 -2.13
C CYS A 593 -48.88 -14.87 -2.85
N GLY A 594 -49.78 -15.54 -2.11
CA GLY A 594 -50.88 -16.36 -2.63
C GLY A 594 -51.81 -15.75 -3.68
N THR A 595 -52.29 -16.63 -4.55
CA THR A 595 -53.42 -16.43 -5.45
C THR A 595 -54.74 -16.25 -4.68
N HIS A 596 -55.60 -15.31 -5.10
CA HIS A 596 -57.06 -15.46 -5.06
C HIS A 596 -57.74 -14.48 -6.04
N LEU A 597 -58.75 -14.99 -6.77
CA LEU A 597 -60.05 -14.41 -7.17
C LEU A 597 -60.18 -12.89 -7.50
N SER A 598 -60.99 -12.43 -8.47
CA SER A 598 -61.76 -13.06 -9.57
C SER A 598 -62.61 -11.98 -10.30
N ALA A 599 -62.73 -12.03 -11.65
CA ALA A 599 -63.71 -11.25 -12.47
C ALA A 599 -63.58 -9.69 -12.35
N THR A 600 -63.99 -8.78 -13.25
CA THR A 600 -64.45 -8.74 -14.67
C THR A 600 -64.14 -7.29 -15.19
N GLN A 601 -64.41 -6.77 -16.40
CA GLN A 601 -65.22 -7.20 -17.55
C GLN A 601 -64.71 -6.58 -18.89
N GLU A 602 -65.59 -6.58 -19.89
CA GLU A 602 -65.68 -5.81 -21.16
C GLU A 602 -65.44 -4.28 -21.03
N THR A 603 -65.14 -3.46 -22.07
CA THR A 603 -65.21 -3.63 -23.54
C THR A 603 -64.29 -2.64 -24.33
N HIS A 604 -64.21 -2.84 -25.66
CA HIS A 604 -63.71 -1.93 -26.73
C HIS A 604 -64.51 -0.59 -26.84
N PRO A 605 -64.10 0.48 -27.60
CA PRO A 605 -63.48 0.47 -28.96
C PRO A 605 -62.39 1.55 -29.24
N ALA A 606 -62.21 1.98 -30.51
CA ALA A 606 -61.04 2.72 -31.02
C ALA A 606 -61.34 3.70 -32.20
N ALA A 607 -60.28 4.41 -32.65
CA ALA A 607 -60.05 5.04 -33.98
C ALA A 607 -60.41 6.54 -34.23
N ALA A 608 -59.80 7.08 -35.31
CA ALA A 608 -59.91 8.42 -35.93
C ALA A 608 -59.24 9.64 -35.21
N ALA A 609 -58.63 10.64 -35.88
CA ALA A 609 -58.17 10.80 -37.29
C ALA A 609 -57.12 11.95 -37.45
N LEU A 610 -56.57 12.11 -38.68
CA LEU A 610 -55.54 13.08 -39.16
C LEU A 610 -56.11 14.51 -39.47
N PRO A 611 -55.26 15.56 -39.66
CA PRO A 611 -54.67 15.90 -40.98
C PRO A 611 -53.22 16.48 -40.98
N ASP A 612 -52.64 16.62 -42.18
CA ASP A 612 -51.21 16.89 -42.49
C ASP A 612 -50.78 18.38 -42.62
N SER A 613 -49.45 18.61 -42.70
CA SER A 613 -48.85 19.44 -43.77
C SER A 613 -47.31 19.27 -43.94
N ALA A 614 -46.80 19.68 -45.11
CA ALA A 614 -45.40 20.01 -45.47
C ALA A 614 -44.37 18.89 -45.86
N ARG A 615 -44.21 18.78 -47.18
CA ARG A 615 -43.04 18.36 -48.01
C ARG A 615 -41.65 18.90 -47.53
N ALA A 616 -40.49 18.36 -47.94
CA ALA A 616 -40.18 17.23 -48.85
C ALA A 616 -38.75 16.64 -48.65
N ALA A 617 -38.57 15.46 -49.25
CA ALA A 617 -37.38 14.62 -49.44
C ALA A 617 -36.08 15.32 -49.95
N TRP A 618 -34.96 14.59 -49.89
CA TRP A 618 -34.27 14.05 -51.09
C TRP A 618 -33.22 12.98 -50.69
N SER A 619 -32.99 11.99 -51.55
CA SER A 619 -31.88 11.02 -51.48
C SER A 619 -31.43 10.68 -52.91
N PRO A 620 -30.16 10.35 -53.11
CA PRO A 620 -29.78 9.47 -54.22
C PRO A 620 -28.87 8.31 -53.76
N GLU A 621 -28.77 7.29 -54.62
CA GLU A 621 -28.09 6.02 -54.34
C GLU A 621 -27.01 5.71 -55.41
N TYR A 622 -26.06 4.84 -55.07
CA TYR A 622 -25.10 4.12 -55.93
C TYR A 622 -24.11 4.87 -56.85
N GLY A 623 -22.83 4.47 -56.71
CA GLY A 623 -21.77 4.68 -57.72
C GLY A 623 -20.50 3.90 -57.36
N GLN A 624 -20.13 2.88 -58.12
CA GLN A 624 -18.90 2.10 -57.91
C GLN A 624 -17.70 2.68 -58.70
N ARG A 625 -16.53 2.81 -58.07
CA ARG A 625 -15.25 2.13 -58.43
C ARG A 625 -14.05 2.65 -57.60
N PRO A 626 -12.90 1.93 -57.54
CA PRO A 626 -11.90 2.08 -56.49
C PRO A 626 -10.65 2.87 -56.88
N LEU A 627 -9.82 3.22 -55.89
CA LEU A 627 -8.33 3.31 -55.87
C LEU A 627 -7.88 3.93 -54.51
N PRO A 628 -6.62 3.81 -54.07
CA PRO A 628 -5.56 2.87 -54.47
C PRO A 628 -5.11 1.94 -53.33
N ARG A 629 -4.36 0.89 -53.67
CA ARG A 629 -3.55 0.11 -52.72
C ARG A 629 -2.23 0.86 -52.50
N ILE A 630 -1.78 1.01 -51.25
CA ILE A 630 -0.38 1.37 -50.93
C ILE A 630 0.21 0.21 -50.14
N GLU A 631 1.35 -0.30 -50.62
CA GLU A 631 2.06 -1.42 -50.02
C GLU A 631 3.16 -0.89 -49.10
N GLY A 632 3.17 -1.35 -47.85
CA GLY A 632 4.20 -1.05 -46.84
C GLY A 632 4.78 -2.37 -46.32
N PRO A 633 6.11 -2.53 -46.25
CA PRO A 633 6.73 -3.85 -46.16
C PRO A 633 6.67 -4.46 -44.76
N THR A 634 6.51 -5.78 -44.73
CA THR A 634 6.86 -6.61 -43.58
C THR A 634 8.37 -6.62 -43.38
N HIS A 635 8.86 -6.17 -42.23
CA HIS A 635 10.23 -6.43 -41.79
C HIS A 635 10.22 -7.05 -40.39
N ALA A 636 10.78 -8.25 -40.29
CA ALA A 636 11.22 -8.80 -39.01
C ALA A 636 12.44 -8.01 -38.54
N PHE A 637 12.50 -7.70 -37.24
CA PHE A 637 13.72 -7.17 -36.62
C PHE A 637 14.50 -8.31 -35.99
N GLU A 638 15.50 -8.79 -36.73
CA GLU A 638 16.60 -9.58 -36.16
C GLU A 638 17.44 -8.69 -35.23
N TYR A 639 18.05 -9.30 -34.21
CA TYR A 639 18.95 -8.59 -33.29
C TYR A 639 20.36 -8.48 -33.88
N PRO A 640 20.90 -7.27 -34.15
CA PRO A 640 22.28 -7.12 -34.58
C PRO A 640 23.25 -7.24 -33.40
N LEU A 641 24.17 -8.20 -33.49
CA LEU A 641 25.32 -8.33 -32.58
C LEU A 641 26.31 -7.17 -32.81
N CYS A 642 26.38 -6.21 -31.88
CA CYS A 642 27.39 -5.14 -31.94
C CYS A 642 28.80 -5.67 -31.63
N ARG A 643 29.62 -5.85 -32.67
CA ARG A 643 31.09 -5.91 -32.54
C ARG A 643 31.68 -4.50 -32.34
N LEU A 644 32.88 -4.45 -31.76
CA LEU A 644 33.62 -3.23 -31.42
C LEU A 644 34.48 -2.69 -32.57
N SER A 645 34.90 -1.42 -32.42
CA SER A 645 35.97 -0.67 -33.17
C SER A 645 35.48 0.22 -34.34
N PRO A 646 36.24 1.28 -34.72
CA PRO A 646 36.66 2.39 -33.85
C PRO A 646 36.42 3.78 -34.49
N CYS A 647 36.47 4.86 -33.71
CA CYS A 647 36.29 6.24 -34.22
C CYS A 647 37.60 6.90 -34.72
N PRO A 648 37.57 7.76 -35.75
CA PRO A 648 38.72 8.53 -36.23
C PRO A 648 38.90 9.90 -35.54
N ASN A 649 40.12 10.46 -35.61
CA ASN A 649 40.47 11.79 -35.09
C ASN A 649 40.34 12.91 -36.16
N PRO A 650 39.92 14.14 -35.79
CA PRO A 650 40.20 15.38 -36.51
C PRO A 650 41.49 16.10 -36.01
N PRO A 651 42.03 17.11 -36.74
CA PRO A 651 43.43 17.56 -36.60
C PRO A 651 43.68 18.80 -35.70
N PHE A 652 44.97 19.11 -35.54
CA PHE A 652 45.56 20.11 -34.63
C PHE A 652 45.96 21.44 -35.32
N THR A 653 46.17 22.46 -34.45
CA THR A 653 47.05 23.67 -34.54
C THR A 653 46.41 25.04 -34.91
N PRO A 654 47.05 26.19 -34.58
CA PRO A 654 47.48 26.61 -33.22
C PRO A 654 47.29 28.13 -32.92
N SER A 655 47.53 28.59 -31.68
CA SER A 655 48.35 29.81 -31.36
C SER A 655 48.32 30.21 -29.86
N SER A 656 49.41 30.89 -29.43
CA SER A 656 49.63 31.81 -28.26
C SER A 656 48.62 31.90 -27.07
N SER A 657 49.05 32.10 -25.81
CA SER A 657 50.36 32.58 -25.31
C SER A 657 50.59 32.39 -23.78
N VAL A 658 51.88 32.27 -23.41
CA VAL A 658 52.51 32.59 -22.09
C VAL A 658 52.19 31.70 -20.88
N SER A 659 53.23 31.48 -20.07
CA SER A 659 53.36 30.62 -18.87
C SER A 659 54.08 31.45 -17.77
N PRO A 660 54.64 30.94 -16.65
CA PRO A 660 54.64 29.56 -16.11
C PRO A 660 54.44 29.42 -14.58
N SER A 661 54.28 28.17 -14.12
CA SER A 661 55.07 27.63 -12.99
C SER A 661 55.21 26.10 -13.13
N CYS A 662 56.31 25.53 -12.62
CA CYS A 662 56.66 24.11 -12.75
C CYS A 662 56.01 23.25 -11.64
N SER A 663 55.58 21.99 -11.86
CA SER A 663 56.34 20.77 -12.20
C SER A 663 57.43 20.44 -11.16
N PRO A 664 57.61 19.16 -10.71
CA PRO A 664 57.51 17.89 -11.47
C PRO A 664 56.13 17.18 -11.36
N ARG A 665 55.67 16.26 -12.23
CA ARG A 665 56.29 15.13 -13.01
C ARG A 665 56.63 13.89 -12.13
N LEU A 666 56.35 12.63 -12.50
CA LEU A 666 55.89 12.01 -13.77
C LEU A 666 55.10 10.69 -13.55
N HIS A 667 54.26 10.35 -14.55
CA HIS A 667 53.74 9.03 -14.99
C HIS A 667 53.30 7.91 -14.03
N CYS A 668 52.11 7.36 -14.32
CA CYS A 668 51.76 5.95 -14.16
C CYS A 668 51.08 5.43 -15.46
N ARG A 669 51.52 4.25 -15.96
CA ARG A 669 50.84 3.29 -16.89
C ARG A 669 51.90 2.55 -17.73
N PRO A 670 51.61 1.34 -18.25
CA PRO A 670 50.75 0.27 -17.72
C PRO A 670 51.48 -1.11 -17.72
N VAL A 671 50.79 -2.22 -17.44
CA VAL A 671 50.79 -3.52 -18.20
C VAL A 671 50.15 -4.66 -17.37
N LEU A 672 49.69 -5.70 -18.08
CA LEU A 672 48.97 -6.90 -17.62
C LEU A 672 49.87 -8.01 -17.00
N LEU A 673 49.21 -8.95 -16.30
CA LEU A 673 49.51 -10.41 -16.18
C LEU A 673 50.99 -10.84 -15.97
N CYS A 674 51.32 -11.58 -14.91
CA CYS A 674 50.95 -13.00 -14.79
C CYS A 674 51.16 -13.54 -13.36
N ALA A 675 50.85 -14.83 -13.13
CA ALA A 675 51.07 -15.51 -11.85
C ALA A 675 52.40 -16.28 -11.79
N THR A 676 52.98 -16.46 -10.59
CA THR A 676 53.56 -17.74 -10.14
C THR A 676 53.87 -17.76 -8.63
N ASP A 677 53.45 -18.87 -8.00
CA ASP A 677 54.03 -19.65 -6.89
C ASP A 677 54.88 -19.10 -5.72
N ALA A 678 54.83 -19.92 -4.66
CA ALA A 678 55.89 -20.29 -3.71
C ALA A 678 56.05 -19.55 -2.35
N SER A 679 55.70 -20.34 -1.31
CA SER A 679 56.51 -20.60 -0.10
C SER A 679 56.34 -19.74 1.18
N SER A 680 55.62 -20.35 2.13
CA SER A 680 55.98 -20.51 3.56
C SER A 680 56.61 -19.35 4.34
N SER A 681 55.92 -18.89 5.38
CA SER A 681 56.29 -19.28 6.76
C SER A 681 55.19 -19.03 7.81
N SER A 682 55.16 -19.89 8.82
CA SER A 682 54.45 -19.75 10.11
C SER A 682 55.32 -20.49 11.14
N PRO A 683 55.30 -20.15 12.44
CA PRO A 683 54.35 -20.85 13.34
C PRO A 683 53.92 -20.06 14.61
N GLY A 684 53.07 -20.69 15.45
CA GLY A 684 52.73 -20.24 16.82
C GLY A 684 51.24 -19.90 17.04
N ALA A 685 50.27 -20.79 17.28
CA ALA A 685 50.19 -22.15 17.82
C ALA A 685 49.95 -22.29 19.34
N HIS A 686 48.70 -22.47 19.76
CA HIS A 686 48.19 -23.18 20.98
C HIS A 686 46.64 -23.11 21.01
N ARG A 687 45.85 -24.06 21.53
CA ARG A 687 46.04 -25.50 21.86
C ARG A 687 44.63 -26.18 21.91
N ARG A 688 44.52 -27.48 21.58
CA ARG A 688 43.30 -28.32 21.79
C ARG A 688 43.44 -29.18 23.07
N PRO A 689 42.34 -29.76 23.59
CA PRO A 689 42.01 -31.17 23.30
C PRO A 689 40.60 -31.32 22.66
N ARG A 690 40.30 -32.20 21.70
CA ARG A 690 40.50 -33.67 21.52
C ARG A 690 39.50 -34.54 22.28
N HIS A 691 38.61 -35.19 21.52
CA HIS A 691 38.27 -36.62 21.69
C HIS A 691 38.29 -37.31 20.30
N ARG A 692 38.09 -38.63 20.24
CA ARG A 692 38.55 -39.53 19.16
C ARG A 692 37.47 -40.59 18.79
N LEU A 693 37.70 -41.26 17.65
CA LEU A 693 37.13 -42.50 17.08
C LEU A 693 36.59 -42.22 15.66
N ASP A 694 37.39 -42.44 14.61
CA ASP A 694 37.78 -43.72 13.97
C ASP A 694 36.64 -44.25 13.07
N VAL A 695 36.69 -44.19 11.73
CA VAL A 695 37.66 -44.62 10.70
C VAL A 695 37.11 -45.83 9.93
N LEU A 696 36.85 -45.64 8.64
CA LEU A 696 36.80 -46.69 7.63
C LEU A 696 37.27 -46.10 6.29
N LYS A 697 38.12 -46.82 5.55
CA LYS A 697 38.76 -46.38 4.29
C LYS A 697 38.27 -47.25 3.14
N LEU A 698 38.24 -46.72 1.91
CA LEU A 698 38.48 -47.51 0.69
C LEU A 698 39.00 -46.67 -0.49
N ARG A 699 39.29 -47.32 -1.63
CA ARG A 699 40.27 -46.90 -2.66
C ARG A 699 39.96 -47.54 -4.04
N VAL A 700 40.34 -46.97 -5.20
CA VAL A 700 40.86 -45.62 -5.51
C VAL A 700 40.77 -45.30 -7.03
N LYS A 701 40.58 -44.01 -7.36
CA LYS A 701 40.78 -43.34 -8.68
C LYS A 701 39.85 -43.71 -9.87
N PRO A 702 39.75 -42.82 -10.89
CA PRO A 702 38.85 -42.93 -12.06
C PRO A 702 39.60 -43.28 -13.37
N PRO A 703 38.91 -43.18 -14.52
CA PRO A 703 39.35 -42.19 -15.51
C PRO A 703 38.21 -41.30 -16.08
N SER A 704 38.59 -40.35 -16.94
CA SER A 704 37.73 -39.36 -17.62
C SER A 704 37.75 -39.56 -19.17
N PRO A 705 37.49 -38.57 -20.05
CA PRO A 705 36.17 -38.31 -20.63
C PRO A 705 36.13 -38.36 -22.17
N SER A 706 34.95 -38.23 -22.78
CA SER A 706 34.80 -37.83 -24.19
C SER A 706 33.44 -37.15 -24.47
N CYS A 707 33.44 -36.14 -25.33
CA CYS A 707 32.25 -35.48 -25.89
C CYS A 707 32.23 -35.71 -27.40
N THR A 708 31.05 -35.86 -28.02
CA THR A 708 30.81 -35.58 -29.46
C THR A 708 29.32 -35.60 -29.81
N GLU A 709 28.84 -34.52 -30.40
CA GLU A 709 27.70 -34.37 -31.31
C GLU A 709 28.09 -33.22 -32.30
N PRO A 710 27.35 -32.98 -33.39
CA PRO A 710 27.06 -33.89 -34.52
C PRO A 710 27.56 -33.26 -35.85
N PRO A 711 27.27 -33.83 -37.03
CA PRO A 711 27.15 -33.07 -38.28
C PRO A 711 25.79 -32.36 -38.38
#